data_AF-A0A537W1W6-F1
#
_entry.id   AF-A0A537W1W6-F1
#
_cell.length_a   1.000
_cell.length_b   1.000
_cell.length_c   1.000
_cell.angle_alpha   90.00
_cell.angle_beta   90.00
_cell.angle_gamma   90.00
#
_symmetry.space_group_name_H-M   'P 1'
#
loop_
_entity.id
_entity.type
_entity.pdbx_description
1 polymer ?
#
loop_
_entity_poly.entity_id
_entity_poly.type
_entity_poly.pdbx_seq_one_letter_code
_entity_poly.pdbx_strand_id
1 'polypeptide(L)'
;LEVQSIWSDDGIAIHLPDADTPPPTDDIVIAPDELEELVVQEVGQSALFGARFRENAARALLIPRRRPDQRTPLWQQRLKAQGLLQVARKYGSFPIILETYRECLQDVFDLPALKRLLQGLRTRELDVVDVETASASPYSASLLFDYIATYMYEDDTPPAERRAQALSLDRDLLEAQLRGDPRTVDQLHDKLRLRGDLRTGEYEARLAEPLLAERRALLVRFAGEERLIAAEDAGRYRDALGAMPPGGLPEVFLEGGSESLEQLVLRYARGRGPFTTAEANARFGIDVEPVLVSLERRDKLLRGELRPGGTTREWCEPDVLRRLRRASLAALRKEVEPAEQAALGRFLPNWHGIDRRATLREALVPLQGLALPVTLWESEVLPRRVPGYNAGQLDQLCASGEVVWVGAGLDRVAIFFREDAPVLGRPPATAPPEGDAHDRIRAALGQSAEFWYDLVAATELEAAEALPALWDLVWAGEVTNDAWTPLRAGRRYQTAAPKTRPRRFSRQRSAQVTATQGRWSPTERLFAGKTDPRALAELLLERQGIVTRDSVRGEGIPGGYGAVYGQLRALETLGVCRRGYFVEGLGGAQFALPGAVERLRELRPRESEEPEPLVLAAADPAQPYGASLPWPKRAGARAARVAGAQVVLLGGEAALFVERGGRSLVPLRDPEDDWLRVALAALVDYVKQGGAKRLAVERFDGQPVGETEIMPLLLEAGFLAGPRRAVLRP
;
A
#
# COMPACT_ATOMS: atom_id res chain seq x y z
N LEU A 1 16.87 24.49 -11.01
CA LEU A 1 16.56 23.10 -11.43
C LEU A 1 16.26 22.33 -10.16
N GLU A 2 15.20 21.52 -10.13
CA GLU A 2 15.00 20.61 -8.99
C GLU A 2 16.08 19.52 -9.10
N VAL A 3 17.10 19.56 -8.24
CA VAL A 3 18.23 18.62 -8.28
C VAL A 3 18.02 17.58 -7.19
N GLN A 4 18.08 16.31 -7.57
CA GLN A 4 18.01 15.20 -6.62
C GLN A 4 19.38 14.51 -6.58
N SER A 5 20.00 14.43 -5.40
CA SER A 5 21.33 13.86 -5.23
C SER A 5 21.32 12.68 -4.26
N ILE A 6 22.01 11.61 -4.62
CA ILE A 6 22.30 10.46 -3.74
C ILE A 6 23.80 10.24 -3.73
N TRP A 7 24.34 9.80 -2.59
CA TRP A 7 25.76 9.52 -2.42
C TRP A 7 25.93 8.13 -1.80
N SER A 8 26.99 7.44 -2.21
CA SER A 8 27.50 6.24 -1.55
C SER A 8 29.02 6.36 -1.43
N ASP A 9 29.68 5.33 -0.89
CA ASP A 9 31.15 5.28 -0.80
C ASP A 9 31.83 5.35 -2.19
N ASP A 10 31.12 4.94 -3.25
CA ASP A 10 31.66 4.81 -4.61
C ASP A 10 31.31 6.00 -5.53
N GLY A 11 30.56 6.99 -5.05
CA GLY A 11 30.29 8.21 -5.82
C GLY A 11 28.99 8.93 -5.49
N ILE A 12 28.68 9.95 -6.30
CA ILE A 12 27.49 10.79 -6.18
C ILE A 12 26.67 10.70 -7.46
N ALA A 13 25.40 10.36 -7.34
CA ALA A 13 24.42 10.34 -8.42
C ALA A 13 23.54 11.59 -8.34
N ILE A 14 23.46 12.35 -9.43
CA ILE A 14 22.66 13.57 -9.54
C ILE A 14 21.62 13.38 -10.64
N HIS A 15 20.35 13.58 -10.30
CA HIS A 15 19.22 13.49 -11.22
C HIS A 15 18.63 14.89 -11.44
N LEU A 16 18.51 15.27 -12.72
CA LEU A 16 18.10 16.59 -13.20
C LEU A 16 16.87 16.43 -14.12
N PRO A 17 15.65 16.27 -13.56
CA PRO A 17 14.44 15.95 -14.31
C PRO A 17 14.00 17.01 -15.32
N ASP A 18 14.42 18.26 -15.13
CA ASP A 18 14.03 19.42 -15.96
C ASP A 18 15.16 19.89 -16.90
N ALA A 19 16.24 19.12 -17.04
CA ALA A 19 17.37 19.47 -17.91
C ALA A 19 17.53 18.44 -19.04
N ASP A 20 17.49 18.90 -20.29
CA ASP A 20 17.71 18.04 -21.47
C ASP A 20 19.19 17.62 -21.61
N THR A 21 20.10 18.34 -20.97
CA THR A 21 21.55 18.05 -20.93
C THR A 21 22.10 18.29 -19.54
N PRO A 22 23.04 17.44 -19.05
CA PRO A 22 23.70 17.69 -17.77
C PRO A 22 24.51 19.00 -17.82
N PRO A 23 24.64 19.73 -16.69
CA PRO A 23 25.50 20.90 -16.62
C PRO A 23 26.97 20.49 -16.84
N PRO A 24 27.82 21.40 -17.35
CA PRO A 24 29.26 21.17 -17.42
C PRO A 24 29.83 20.76 -16.06
N THR A 25 30.76 19.82 -16.05
CA THR A 25 31.33 19.31 -14.79
C THR A 25 32.04 20.38 -13.98
N ASP A 26 32.61 21.40 -14.65
CA ASP A 26 33.22 22.57 -14.02
C ASP A 26 32.23 23.37 -13.15
N ASP A 27 30.93 23.33 -13.45
CA ASP A 27 29.87 24.00 -12.67
C ASP A 27 29.47 23.22 -11.41
N ILE A 28 29.89 21.95 -11.31
CA ILE A 28 29.61 21.05 -10.18
C ILE A 28 30.78 21.05 -9.17
N VAL A 29 32.00 21.35 -9.63
CA VAL A 29 33.21 21.34 -8.78
C VAL A 29 33.26 22.57 -7.89
N ILE A 30 33.29 22.34 -6.58
CA ILE A 30 33.33 23.40 -5.56
C ILE A 30 34.78 23.89 -5.36
N ALA A 31 34.96 25.19 -5.17
CA ALA A 31 36.26 25.75 -4.83
C ALA A 31 36.74 25.26 -3.45
N PRO A 32 37.99 24.79 -3.28
CA PRO A 32 38.49 24.27 -2.01
C PRO A 32 38.42 25.27 -0.84
N ASP A 33 38.47 26.56 -1.16
CA ASP A 33 38.49 27.65 -0.18
C ASP A 33 37.08 27.97 0.35
N GLU A 34 36.02 27.59 -0.38
CA GLU A 34 34.61 27.83 -0.02
C GLU A 34 33.95 26.60 0.65
N LEU A 35 34.60 25.43 0.60
CA LEU A 35 34.05 24.15 1.05
C LEU A 35 33.54 24.19 2.50
N GLU A 36 34.36 24.67 3.43
CA GLU A 36 34.02 24.64 4.85
C GLU A 36 32.81 25.53 5.16
N GLU A 37 32.72 26.69 4.51
CA GLU A 37 31.59 27.61 4.70
C GLU A 37 30.29 27.03 4.16
N LEU A 38 30.33 26.46 2.95
CA LEU A 38 29.16 25.83 2.32
C LEU A 38 28.63 24.64 3.14
N VAL A 39 29.51 23.75 3.60
CA VAL A 39 29.09 22.60 4.41
C VAL A 39 28.47 23.06 5.72
N VAL A 40 29.02 24.09 6.38
CA VAL A 40 28.46 24.62 7.63
C VAL A 40 27.08 25.24 7.41
N GLN A 41 26.86 25.95 6.30
CA GLN A 41 25.56 26.55 5.97
C GLN A 41 24.47 25.49 5.72
N GLU A 42 24.82 24.40 5.05
CA GLU A 42 23.86 23.37 4.63
C GLU A 42 23.63 22.26 5.66
N VAL A 43 24.67 21.87 6.42
CA VAL A 43 24.58 20.70 7.32
C VAL A 43 23.45 20.85 8.34
N GLY A 44 23.18 22.06 8.84
CA GLY A 44 22.12 22.34 9.80
C GLY A 44 20.70 22.07 9.30
N GLN A 45 20.50 21.94 7.98
CA GLN A 45 19.23 21.62 7.34
C GLN A 45 19.14 20.16 6.89
N SER A 46 20.23 19.40 6.99
CA SER A 46 20.31 18.02 6.53
C SER A 46 19.58 17.02 7.44
N ALA A 47 19.16 15.90 6.85
CA ALA A 47 18.62 14.77 7.59
C ALA A 47 19.64 14.17 8.58
N LEU A 48 20.92 14.17 8.20
CA LEU A 48 22.04 13.72 9.04
C LEU A 48 22.10 14.51 10.36
N PHE A 49 22.04 15.83 10.28
CA PHE A 49 22.06 16.69 11.46
C PHE A 49 20.88 16.43 12.38
N GLY A 50 19.68 16.25 11.82
CA GLY A 50 18.50 15.87 12.60
C GLY A 50 18.66 14.52 13.32
N ALA A 51 19.29 13.53 12.68
CA ALA A 51 19.57 12.23 13.27
C ALA A 51 20.59 12.31 14.41
N ARG A 52 21.72 13.01 14.20
CA ARG A 52 22.76 13.21 15.21
C ARG A 52 22.29 14.05 16.39
N PHE A 53 21.51 15.10 16.13
CA PHE A 53 20.91 15.92 17.19
C PHE A 53 20.04 15.08 18.14
N ARG A 54 19.23 14.15 17.59
CA ARG A 54 18.41 13.24 18.40
C ARG A 54 19.27 12.32 19.27
N GLU A 55 20.37 11.81 18.73
CA GLU A 55 21.30 10.94 19.46
C GLU A 55 22.00 11.70 20.58
N ASN A 56 22.48 12.91 20.30
CA ASN A 56 23.14 13.78 21.29
C ASN A 56 22.17 14.25 22.37
N ALA A 57 20.96 14.68 22.01
CA ALA A 57 19.93 15.06 22.97
C ALA A 57 19.50 13.89 23.88
N ALA A 58 19.47 12.67 23.33
CA ALA A 58 19.15 11.47 24.11
C ALA A 58 20.30 11.05 25.04
N ARG A 59 21.55 11.14 24.55
CA ARG A 59 22.76 10.85 25.31
C ARG A 59 22.95 11.84 26.47
N ALA A 60 22.62 13.11 26.23
CA ALA A 60 22.59 14.17 27.23
C ALA A 60 21.36 14.13 28.15
N LEU A 61 20.47 13.14 28.01
CA LEU A 61 19.26 12.95 28.82
C LEU A 61 18.26 14.12 28.77
N LEU A 62 18.29 14.93 27.69
CA LEU A 62 17.42 16.09 27.51
C LEU A 62 16.03 15.73 26.94
N ILE A 63 15.87 14.48 26.48
CA ILE A 63 14.58 13.99 25.99
C ILE A 63 13.77 13.43 27.18
N PRO A 64 12.61 14.04 27.51
CA PRO A 64 11.82 13.65 28.68
C PRO A 64 11.27 12.24 28.53
N ARG A 65 11.51 11.39 29.54
CA ARG A 65 11.08 9.99 29.59
C ARG A 65 9.76 9.85 30.34
N ARG A 66 8.90 8.92 29.91
CA ARG A 66 7.61 8.64 30.56
C ARG A 66 7.76 7.82 31.86
N ARG A 67 8.81 6.99 31.94
CA ARG A 67 9.26 6.31 33.16
C ARG A 67 10.80 6.31 33.25
N PRO A 68 11.40 6.41 34.45
CA PRO A 68 12.86 6.44 34.59
C PRO A 68 13.56 5.13 34.20
N ASP A 69 12.87 4.00 34.37
CA ASP A 69 13.37 2.62 34.22
C ASP A 69 13.31 2.09 32.78
N GLN A 70 12.70 2.83 31.85
CA GLN A 70 12.47 2.35 30.48
C GLN A 70 13.01 3.34 29.44
N ARG A 71 13.64 2.79 28.37
CA ARG A 71 14.04 3.59 27.21
C ARG A 71 12.79 4.08 26.48
N THR A 72 12.83 5.33 26.03
CA THR A 72 11.73 5.90 25.22
C THR A 72 11.73 5.23 23.85
N PRO A 73 10.56 4.76 23.34
CA PRO A 73 10.46 4.22 22.00
C PRO A 73 11.01 5.19 20.94
N LEU A 74 11.71 4.67 19.93
CA LEU A 74 12.46 5.48 18.95
C LEU A 74 11.58 6.52 18.24
N TRP A 75 10.31 6.20 17.95
CA TRP A 75 9.37 7.14 17.32
C TRP A 75 9.04 8.34 18.21
N GLN A 76 8.84 8.13 19.52
CA GLN A 76 8.63 9.22 20.48
C GLN A 76 9.90 10.03 20.66
N GLN A 77 11.06 9.37 20.62
CA GLN A 77 12.35 10.03 20.67
C GLN A 77 12.54 10.93 19.44
N ARG A 78 12.14 10.48 18.24
CA ARG A 78 12.16 11.28 17.00
C ARG A 78 11.25 12.51 17.12
N LEU A 79 9.99 12.32 17.49
CA LEU A 79 9.02 13.43 17.62
C LEU A 79 9.47 14.47 18.64
N LYS A 80 9.94 14.03 19.83
CA LYS A 80 10.41 14.93 20.90
C LYS A 80 11.71 15.64 20.52
N ALA A 81 12.66 14.93 19.89
CA ALA A 81 13.90 15.54 19.43
C ALA A 81 13.67 16.55 18.30
N GLN A 82 12.72 16.28 17.39
CA GLN A 82 12.34 17.21 16.34
C GLN A 82 11.71 18.50 16.92
N GLY A 83 10.81 18.36 17.89
CA GLY A 83 10.26 19.51 18.61
C GLY A 83 11.33 20.30 19.37
N LEU A 84 12.25 19.62 20.04
CA LEU A 84 13.39 20.24 20.73
C LEU A 84 14.31 20.97 19.74
N LEU A 85 14.62 20.37 18.58
CA LEU A 85 15.47 20.95 17.55
C LEU A 85 14.85 22.22 16.97
N GLN A 86 13.53 22.23 16.69
CA GLN A 86 12.84 23.43 16.19
C GLN A 86 12.96 24.63 17.13
N VAL A 87 12.95 24.40 18.44
CA VAL A 87 13.14 25.45 19.44
C VAL A 87 14.62 25.80 19.59
N ALA A 88 15.48 24.78 19.69
CA ALA A 88 16.92 24.93 19.90
C ALA A 88 17.59 25.69 18.75
N ARG A 89 17.14 25.54 17.50
CA ARG A 89 17.70 26.26 16.32
C ARG A 89 17.67 27.78 16.46
N LYS A 90 16.81 28.33 17.31
CA LYS A 90 16.78 29.77 17.63
C LYS A 90 17.94 30.22 18.51
N TYR A 91 18.65 29.28 19.12
CA TYR A 91 19.75 29.49 20.05
C TYR A 91 21.00 28.77 19.55
N GLY A 92 21.77 29.42 18.68
CA GLY A 92 22.99 28.84 18.10
C GLY A 92 24.05 28.40 19.12
N SER A 93 24.01 28.95 20.33
CA SER A 93 24.88 28.57 21.46
C SER A 93 24.38 27.37 22.27
N PHE A 94 23.25 26.75 21.88
CA PHE A 94 22.73 25.59 22.61
C PHE A 94 23.74 24.43 22.54
N PRO A 95 24.21 23.88 23.67
CA PRO A 95 25.34 22.94 23.69
C PRO A 95 25.16 21.71 22.79
N ILE A 96 23.93 21.19 22.68
CA ILE A 96 23.64 20.04 21.82
C ILE A 96 23.72 20.40 20.34
N ILE A 97 23.37 21.63 19.96
CA ILE A 97 23.54 22.09 18.58
C ILE A 97 25.03 22.15 18.25
N LEU A 98 25.84 22.75 19.13
CA LEU A 98 27.29 22.84 18.95
C LEU A 98 27.94 21.45 18.87
N GLU A 99 27.57 20.53 19.75
CA GLU A 99 28.06 19.14 19.71
C GLU A 99 27.62 18.42 18.43
N THR A 100 26.40 18.67 17.95
CA THR A 100 25.91 18.06 16.70
C THR A 100 26.66 18.59 15.48
N TYR A 101 26.98 19.90 15.44
CA TYR A 101 27.86 20.45 14.41
C TYR A 101 29.26 19.85 14.50
N ARG A 102 29.84 19.75 15.70
CA ARG A 102 31.15 19.14 15.91
C ARG A 102 31.17 17.68 15.41
N GLU A 103 30.21 16.85 15.84
CA GLU A 103 30.11 15.44 15.43
C GLU A 103 29.92 15.31 13.92
N CYS A 104 29.04 16.11 13.29
CA CYS A 104 28.85 16.02 11.84
C CYS A 104 30.12 16.44 11.07
N LEU A 105 30.76 17.54 11.46
CA LEU A 105 31.90 18.11 10.72
C LEU A 105 33.24 17.41 10.99
N GLN A 106 33.40 16.75 12.14
CA GLN A 106 34.68 16.15 12.57
C GLN A 106 34.65 14.63 12.66
N ASP A 107 33.51 14.03 13.02
CA ASP A 107 33.43 12.57 13.24
C ASP A 107 32.75 11.85 12.06
N VAL A 108 31.81 12.52 11.39
CA VAL A 108 31.11 11.93 10.23
C VAL A 108 31.76 12.34 8.91
N PHE A 109 32.03 13.63 8.73
CA PHE A 109 32.70 14.12 7.51
C PHE A 109 34.22 14.17 7.68
N ASP A 110 34.94 13.87 6.60
CA ASP A 110 36.39 14.10 6.45
C ASP A 110 36.62 15.31 5.52
N LEU A 111 36.37 16.51 6.05
CA LEU A 111 36.58 17.76 5.32
C LEU A 111 38.04 17.96 4.87
N PRO A 112 39.08 17.60 5.67
CA PRO A 112 40.46 17.67 5.22
C PRO A 112 40.76 16.78 4.01
N ALA A 113 40.21 15.57 3.93
CA ALA A 113 40.36 14.72 2.74
C ALA A 113 39.65 15.32 1.53
N LEU A 114 38.42 15.79 1.67
CA LEU A 114 37.67 16.41 0.58
C LEU A 114 38.37 17.68 0.05
N LYS A 115 38.91 18.52 0.94
CA LYS A 115 39.68 19.71 0.58
C LYS A 115 40.94 19.37 -0.23
N ARG A 116 41.66 18.31 0.13
CA ARG A 116 42.81 17.81 -0.64
C ARG A 116 42.40 17.30 -2.03
N LEU A 117 41.27 16.60 -2.13
CA LEU A 117 40.75 16.12 -3.41
C LEU A 117 40.40 17.29 -4.34
N LEU A 118 39.64 18.28 -3.85
CA LEU A 118 39.30 19.47 -4.62
C LEU A 118 40.55 20.30 -5.00
N GLN A 119 41.57 20.35 -4.13
CA GLN A 119 42.86 20.97 -4.47
C GLN A 119 43.58 20.22 -5.59
N GLY A 120 43.60 18.88 -5.56
CA GLY A 120 44.19 18.05 -6.62
C GLY A 120 43.49 18.22 -7.97
N LEU A 121 42.16 18.39 -7.97
CA LEU A 121 41.40 18.76 -9.16
C LEU A 121 41.81 20.15 -9.68
N ARG A 122 41.93 21.14 -8.78
CA ARG A 122 42.33 22.52 -9.14
C ARG A 122 43.76 22.61 -9.66
N THR A 123 44.70 21.85 -9.09
CA THR A 123 46.12 21.82 -9.53
C THR A 123 46.35 20.92 -10.74
N ARG A 124 45.31 20.20 -11.21
CA ARG A 124 45.38 19.19 -12.28
C ARG A 124 46.33 18.04 -11.96
N GLU A 125 46.48 17.72 -10.68
CA GLU A 125 47.11 16.47 -10.23
C GLU A 125 46.13 15.29 -10.31
N LEU A 126 44.82 15.59 -10.27
CA LEU A 126 43.73 14.66 -10.48
C LEU A 126 42.93 15.07 -11.72
N ASP A 127 42.76 14.14 -12.65
CA ASP A 127 42.01 14.37 -13.89
C ASP A 127 40.51 14.12 -13.69
N VAL A 128 39.68 14.91 -14.37
CA VAL A 128 38.23 14.72 -14.49
C VAL A 128 37.92 14.45 -15.95
N VAL A 129 37.13 13.42 -16.22
CA VAL A 129 36.78 13.00 -17.58
C VAL A 129 35.27 12.91 -17.71
N ASP A 130 34.73 13.71 -18.62
CA ASP A 130 33.30 13.70 -18.95
C ASP A 130 33.02 12.61 -19.99
N VAL A 131 32.15 11.67 -19.64
CA VAL A 131 31.77 10.56 -20.52
C VAL A 131 30.26 10.43 -20.55
N GLU A 132 29.67 10.61 -21.73
CA GLU A 132 28.26 10.32 -21.98
C GLU A 132 28.11 8.87 -22.44
N THR A 133 27.26 8.10 -21.75
CA THR A 133 27.03 6.68 -22.07
C THR A 133 25.57 6.44 -22.43
N ALA A 134 25.33 5.62 -23.46
CA ALA A 134 23.97 5.27 -23.91
C ALA A 134 23.20 4.43 -22.87
N SER A 135 23.91 3.78 -21.94
CA SER A 135 23.36 3.05 -20.80
C SER A 135 24.27 3.23 -19.59
N ALA A 136 23.76 3.00 -18.38
CA ALA A 136 24.57 3.07 -17.17
C ALA A 136 25.79 2.13 -17.23
N SER A 137 26.97 2.63 -16.89
CA SER A 137 28.17 1.80 -16.77
C SER A 137 28.03 0.80 -15.62
N PRO A 138 28.82 -0.30 -15.56
CA PRO A 138 28.79 -1.22 -14.43
C PRO A 138 28.96 -0.54 -13.06
N TYR A 139 29.76 0.54 -12.99
CA TYR A 139 30.01 1.28 -11.75
C TYR A 139 28.82 2.21 -11.42
N SER A 140 28.28 2.89 -12.44
CA SER A 140 27.09 3.74 -12.30
C SER A 140 25.82 2.93 -12.00
N ALA A 141 25.73 1.69 -12.48
CA ALA A 141 24.61 0.80 -12.22
C ALA A 141 24.48 0.49 -10.72
N SER A 142 25.60 0.29 -10.01
CA SER A 142 25.62 0.09 -8.56
C SER A 142 25.04 1.30 -7.82
N LEU A 143 25.46 2.52 -8.21
CA LEU A 143 24.92 3.78 -7.67
C LEU A 143 23.42 3.98 -7.98
N LEU A 144 22.95 3.53 -9.15
CA LEU A 144 21.53 3.58 -9.51
C LEU A 144 20.68 2.58 -8.70
N PHE A 145 21.23 1.42 -8.35
CA PHE A 145 20.56 0.49 -7.44
C PHE A 145 20.38 1.09 -6.04
N ASP A 146 21.38 1.81 -5.53
CA ASP A 146 21.29 2.57 -4.27
C ASP A 146 20.36 3.78 -4.40
N TYR A 147 20.32 4.46 -5.56
CA TYR A 147 19.33 5.51 -5.85
C TYR A 147 17.89 4.98 -5.74
N ILE A 148 17.63 3.79 -6.31
CA ILE A 148 16.33 3.11 -6.22
C ILE A 148 16.04 2.66 -4.78
N ALA A 149 17.06 2.30 -4.00
CA ALA A 149 16.93 1.90 -2.60
C ALA A 149 16.62 3.08 -1.67
N THR A 150 17.30 4.22 -1.80
CA THR A 150 17.05 5.42 -0.97
C THR A 150 15.77 6.14 -1.39
N TYR A 151 15.43 6.19 -2.69
CA TYR A 151 14.10 6.62 -3.18
C TYR A 151 12.95 5.69 -2.70
N MET A 152 13.28 4.46 -2.28
CA MET A 152 12.35 3.53 -1.63
C MET A 152 12.13 3.81 -0.14
N TYR A 153 13.01 4.57 0.54
CA TYR A 153 13.06 4.65 2.00
C TYR A 153 13.21 6.05 2.61
N GLU A 154 13.53 7.12 1.85
CA GLU A 154 13.64 8.49 2.38
C GLU A 154 12.43 9.41 2.12
N ASP A 155 11.55 9.13 1.14
CA ASP A 155 10.38 9.99 0.90
C ASP A 155 9.12 9.19 0.49
N ASP A 156 8.08 9.24 1.32
CA ASP A 156 6.81 8.50 1.19
C ASP A 156 5.84 9.15 0.19
N THR A 157 6.33 9.76 -0.90
CA THR A 157 5.48 10.49 -1.86
C THR A 157 5.61 9.93 -3.29
N PRO A 158 4.62 9.16 -3.82
CA PRO A 158 4.67 8.57 -5.16
C PRO A 158 4.51 9.57 -6.32
N PRO A 159 5.14 9.33 -7.49
CA PRO A 159 4.91 10.05 -8.74
C PRO A 159 3.46 10.03 -9.27
N ALA A 160 2.66 9.03 -8.90
CA ALA A 160 1.25 8.88 -9.28
C ALA A 160 0.34 9.96 -8.64
N GLU A 161 0.77 10.55 -7.52
CA GLU A 161 0.10 11.69 -6.91
C GLU A 161 0.15 12.95 -7.78
N ARG A 162 1.05 13.03 -8.78
CA ARG A 162 1.11 14.19 -9.70
C ARG A 162 -0.07 14.28 -10.67
N ARG A 163 -0.80 13.18 -10.94
CA ARG A 163 -1.91 13.15 -11.92
C ARG A 163 -3.31 13.09 -11.30
N ALA A 164 -3.47 12.49 -10.13
CA ALA A 164 -4.79 12.27 -9.51
C ALA A 164 -5.27 13.41 -8.58
N GLN A 165 -4.40 14.35 -8.19
CA GLN A 165 -4.71 15.42 -7.22
C GLN A 165 -5.36 16.67 -7.83
N ALA A 166 -5.98 16.56 -9.00
CA ALA A 166 -6.57 17.69 -9.72
C ALA A 166 -8.06 17.95 -9.38
N LEU A 167 -8.71 17.12 -8.55
CA LEU A 167 -10.16 17.15 -8.40
C LEU A 167 -10.62 17.15 -6.93
N SER A 168 -10.34 18.24 -6.22
CA SER A 168 -11.18 18.76 -5.12
C SER A 168 -10.54 20.06 -4.65
N LEU A 169 -11.13 21.17 -5.06
CA LEU A 169 -10.67 22.52 -4.73
C LEU A 169 -11.86 23.28 -4.16
N ASP A 170 -11.86 23.46 -2.85
CA ASP A 170 -12.79 24.37 -2.19
C ASP A 170 -12.20 25.79 -2.26
N ARG A 171 -12.77 26.59 -3.17
CA ARG A 171 -12.30 27.93 -3.59
C ARG A 171 -12.05 28.87 -2.40
N ASP A 172 -12.91 28.83 -1.40
CA ASP A 172 -12.94 29.83 -0.35
C ASP A 172 -11.87 29.56 0.74
N LEU A 173 -11.52 28.29 0.95
CA LEU A 173 -10.49 27.87 1.92
C LEU A 173 -9.07 28.12 1.39
N LEU A 174 -8.93 28.00 0.08
CA LEU A 174 -7.68 28.16 -0.67
C LEU A 174 -7.29 29.63 -0.86
N GLU A 175 -8.28 30.48 -1.15
CA GLU A 175 -8.08 31.92 -1.18
C GLU A 175 -7.75 32.46 0.21
N ALA A 176 -8.39 31.96 1.29
CA ALA A 176 -8.10 32.38 2.66
C ALA A 176 -6.64 32.12 3.09
N GLN A 177 -6.04 30.99 2.68
CA GLN A 177 -4.63 30.69 2.99
C GLN A 177 -3.63 31.53 2.21
N LEU A 178 -3.96 31.95 0.98
CA LEU A 178 -3.14 32.87 0.18
C LEU A 178 -3.35 34.35 0.55
N ARG A 179 -4.44 34.68 1.25
CA ARG A 179 -4.92 36.06 1.49
C ARG A 179 -4.28 36.81 2.65
N GLY A 180 -3.55 36.14 3.54
CA GLY A 180 -3.06 36.66 4.84
C GLY A 180 -3.18 38.17 4.98
N ASP A 181 -4.19 38.63 5.73
CA ASP A 181 -4.46 40.07 5.82
C ASP A 181 -3.27 40.77 6.49
N PRO A 182 -2.69 41.80 5.84
CA PRO A 182 -1.53 42.48 6.37
C PRO A 182 -1.91 43.13 7.70
N ARG A 183 -1.12 42.86 8.73
CA ARG A 183 -1.31 43.44 10.08
C ARG A 183 -0.41 44.65 10.31
N THR A 184 0.57 44.86 9.45
CA THR A 184 1.53 45.96 9.52
C THR A 184 1.64 46.71 8.19
N VAL A 185 2.17 47.93 8.25
CA VAL A 185 2.40 48.81 7.09
C VAL A 185 3.34 48.14 6.08
N ASP A 186 4.44 47.53 6.56
CA ASP A 186 5.40 46.85 5.69
C ASP A 186 4.81 45.60 5.02
N GLN A 187 3.96 44.84 5.73
CA GLN A 187 3.25 43.70 5.13
C GLN A 187 2.29 44.14 4.02
N LEU A 188 1.66 45.32 4.13
CA LEU A 188 0.84 45.88 3.06
C LEU A 188 1.70 46.31 1.86
N HIS A 189 2.87 46.92 2.10
CA HIS A 189 3.81 47.27 1.02
C HIS A 189 4.32 46.03 0.27
N ASP A 190 4.72 45.00 1.00
CA ASP A 190 5.15 43.72 0.43
C ASP A 190 4.01 43.05 -0.35
N LYS A 191 2.77 43.16 0.13
CA LYS A 191 1.57 42.67 -0.59
C LYS A 191 1.36 43.42 -1.91
N LEU A 192 1.58 44.74 -1.95
CA LEU A 192 1.51 45.52 -3.21
C LEU A 192 2.61 45.10 -4.18
N ARG A 193 3.84 44.90 -3.70
CA ARG A 193 4.97 44.43 -4.54
C ARG A 193 4.72 43.03 -5.10
N LEU A 194 4.14 42.13 -4.31
CA LEU A 194 3.89 40.74 -4.70
C LEU A 194 2.67 40.58 -5.60
N ARG A 195 1.54 41.23 -5.27
CA ARG A 195 0.23 41.01 -5.92
C ARG A 195 -0.08 42.04 -7.01
N GLY A 196 0.52 43.23 -6.95
CA GLY A 196 0.16 44.38 -7.78
C GLY A 196 -0.88 45.26 -7.10
N ASP A 197 -1.85 45.75 -7.87
CA ASP A 197 -2.85 46.71 -7.42
C ASP A 197 -3.84 46.13 -6.39
N LEU A 198 -4.40 46.99 -5.53
CA LEU A 198 -5.51 46.65 -4.63
C LEU A 198 -6.68 47.62 -4.82
N ARG A 199 -7.92 47.12 -4.78
CA ARG A 199 -9.14 47.93 -4.84
C ARG A 199 -9.44 48.59 -3.50
N THR A 200 -10.22 49.67 -3.52
CA THR A 200 -10.87 50.21 -2.33
C THR A 200 -11.69 49.10 -1.65
N GLY A 201 -11.33 48.74 -0.42
CA GLY A 201 -11.92 47.61 0.34
C GLY A 201 -11.07 46.33 0.41
N GLU A 202 -10.01 46.20 -0.39
CA GLU A 202 -9.05 45.08 -0.30
C GLU A 202 -7.87 45.35 0.68
N TYR A 203 -7.83 46.56 1.26
CA TYR A 203 -6.81 47.00 2.22
C TYR A 203 -7.44 47.85 3.32
N GLU A 204 -6.82 47.86 4.50
CA GLU A 204 -7.22 48.73 5.60
C GLU A 204 -6.63 50.14 5.42
N ALA A 205 -7.48 51.17 5.47
CA ALA A 205 -7.05 52.56 5.27
C ALA A 205 -5.92 52.98 6.22
N ARG A 206 -5.99 52.57 7.50
CA ARG A 206 -4.96 52.85 8.51
C ARG A 206 -3.55 52.36 8.15
N LEU A 207 -3.44 51.30 7.36
CA LEU A 207 -2.16 50.74 6.92
C LEU A 207 -1.66 51.42 5.64
N ALA A 208 -2.57 51.93 4.80
CA ALA A 208 -2.26 52.60 3.55
C ALA A 208 -1.88 54.08 3.75
N GLU A 209 -2.46 54.76 4.75
CA GLU A 209 -2.18 56.17 5.06
C GLU A 209 -0.67 56.49 5.22
N PRO A 210 0.11 55.73 6.01
CA PRO A 210 1.55 55.95 6.12
C PRO A 210 2.30 55.72 4.79
N LEU A 211 1.93 54.70 4.01
CA LEU A 211 2.57 54.42 2.72
C LEU A 211 2.33 55.52 1.70
N LEU A 212 1.14 56.13 1.72
CA LEU A 212 0.81 57.28 0.86
C LEU A 212 1.56 58.54 1.30
N ALA A 213 1.65 58.80 2.61
CA ALA A 213 2.39 59.93 3.16
C ALA A 213 3.90 59.85 2.86
N GLU A 214 4.49 58.66 2.98
CA GLU A 214 5.90 58.37 2.67
C GLU A 214 6.17 58.20 1.16
N ARG A 215 5.14 58.27 0.31
CA ARG A 215 5.20 58.00 -1.14
C ARG A 215 5.79 56.63 -1.50
N ARG A 216 5.56 55.63 -0.66
CA ARG A 216 5.85 54.22 -0.91
C ARG A 216 4.72 53.53 -1.68
N ALA A 217 3.50 54.03 -1.55
CA ALA A 217 2.35 53.60 -2.36
C ALA A 217 1.68 54.83 -3.01
N LEU A 218 0.89 54.57 -4.05
CA LEU A 218 0.20 55.59 -4.84
C LEU A 218 -1.23 55.17 -5.12
N LEU A 219 -2.14 56.14 -5.15
CA LEU A 219 -3.47 55.95 -5.70
C LEU A 219 -3.44 56.35 -7.18
N VAL A 220 -3.80 55.42 -8.05
CA VAL A 220 -3.91 55.63 -9.49
C VAL A 220 -5.30 55.24 -9.96
N ARG A 221 -5.76 55.86 -11.04
CA ARG A 221 -7.08 55.58 -11.62
C ARG A 221 -6.92 54.91 -12.98
N PHE A 222 -7.47 53.71 -13.12
CA PHE A 222 -7.60 52.99 -14.39
C PHE A 222 -8.82 52.07 -14.34
N ALA A 223 -9.33 51.66 -15.51
CA ALA A 223 -10.54 50.84 -15.63
C ALA A 223 -11.75 51.38 -14.84
N GLY A 224 -11.87 52.71 -14.70
CA GLY A 224 -12.96 53.40 -14.00
C GLY A 224 -12.86 53.45 -12.47
N GLU A 225 -11.91 52.72 -11.86
CA GLU A 225 -11.79 52.55 -10.41
C GLU A 225 -10.46 53.13 -9.89
N GLU A 226 -10.45 53.51 -8.60
CA GLU A 226 -9.23 53.91 -7.91
C GLU A 226 -8.52 52.68 -7.32
N ARG A 227 -7.19 52.66 -7.46
CA ARG A 227 -6.35 51.49 -7.16
C ARG A 227 -5.11 51.93 -6.39
N LEU A 228 -4.81 51.22 -5.31
CA LEU A 228 -3.57 51.38 -4.57
C LEU A 228 -2.49 50.51 -5.24
N ILE A 229 -1.36 51.12 -5.61
CA ILE A 229 -0.19 50.45 -6.20
C ILE A 229 1.07 50.79 -5.41
N ALA A 230 2.13 49.98 -5.54
CA ALA A 230 3.45 50.34 -5.05
C ALA A 230 4.04 51.47 -5.92
N ALA A 231 4.75 52.42 -5.30
CA ALA A 231 5.31 53.57 -6.02
C ALA A 231 6.33 53.14 -7.09
N GLU A 232 7.06 52.05 -6.84
CA GLU A 232 8.03 51.43 -7.73
C GLU A 232 7.43 50.87 -9.03
N ASP A 233 6.09 50.76 -9.12
CA ASP A 233 5.39 50.30 -10.31
C ASP A 233 4.73 51.43 -11.11
N ALA A 234 4.90 52.69 -10.69
CA ALA A 234 4.24 53.84 -11.32
C ALA A 234 4.47 53.90 -12.84
N GLY A 235 5.72 53.73 -13.30
CA GLY A 235 6.07 53.67 -14.72
C GLY A 235 5.38 52.52 -15.46
N ARG A 236 5.29 51.33 -14.84
CA ARG A 236 4.63 50.14 -15.43
C ARG A 236 3.14 50.37 -15.64
N TYR A 237 2.44 50.94 -14.65
CA TYR A 237 1.01 51.23 -14.75
C TYR A 237 0.72 52.36 -15.76
N ARG A 238 1.60 53.35 -15.86
CA ARG A 238 1.52 54.39 -16.90
C ARG A 238 1.62 53.78 -18.30
N ASP A 239 2.65 52.97 -18.53
CA ASP A 239 2.95 52.46 -19.88
C ASP A 239 2.02 51.33 -20.30
N ALA A 240 1.54 50.51 -19.36
CA ALA A 240 0.62 49.40 -19.65
C ALA A 240 -0.85 49.81 -19.73
N LEU A 241 -1.30 50.73 -18.87
CA LEU A 241 -2.73 51.00 -18.63
C LEU A 241 -3.09 52.49 -18.76
N GLY A 242 -2.13 53.36 -19.07
CA GLY A 242 -2.34 54.80 -19.18
C GLY A 242 -2.61 55.49 -17.83
N ALA A 243 -2.31 54.82 -16.72
CA ALA A 243 -2.57 55.34 -15.38
C ALA A 243 -1.54 56.42 -15.03
N MET A 244 -1.97 57.69 -14.97
CA MET A 244 -1.05 58.80 -14.69
C MET A 244 -0.65 58.83 -13.21
N PRO A 245 0.65 58.64 -12.88
CA PRO A 245 1.10 58.74 -11.49
C PRO A 245 1.16 60.20 -11.03
N PRO A 246 0.98 60.48 -9.72
CA PRO A 246 1.14 61.81 -9.17
C PRO A 246 2.60 62.31 -9.27
N GLY A 247 2.78 63.63 -9.35
CA GLY A 247 4.09 64.26 -9.53
C GLY A 247 5.03 64.16 -8.31
N GLY A 248 6.34 64.17 -8.58
CA GLY A 248 7.41 64.17 -7.57
C GLY A 248 7.87 62.78 -7.11
N LEU A 249 7.75 61.78 -7.97
CA LEU A 249 8.41 60.49 -7.80
C LEU A 249 9.84 60.55 -8.39
N PRO A 250 10.81 59.81 -7.81
CA PRO A 250 12.12 59.61 -8.42
C PRO A 250 12.01 59.08 -9.86
N GLU A 251 12.90 59.50 -10.75
CA GLU A 251 12.90 59.06 -12.16
C GLU A 251 12.93 57.54 -12.32
N VAL A 252 13.64 56.84 -11.43
CA VAL A 252 13.72 55.36 -11.39
C VAL A 252 12.35 54.69 -11.27
N PHE A 253 11.38 55.32 -10.62
CA PHE A 253 10.01 54.77 -10.47
C PHE A 253 9.11 55.10 -11.66
N LEU A 254 9.53 56.02 -12.53
CA LEU A 254 8.86 56.37 -13.78
C LEU A 254 9.38 55.55 -14.96
N GLU A 255 10.37 54.69 -14.74
CA GLU A 255 10.87 53.73 -15.73
C GLU A 255 9.82 52.64 -15.99
N GLY A 256 9.45 52.50 -17.26
CA GLY A 256 8.61 51.43 -17.77
C GLY A 256 9.01 51.12 -19.21
N GLY A 257 8.37 50.13 -19.80
CA GLY A 257 8.70 49.70 -21.16
C GLY A 257 7.60 48.88 -21.83
N SER A 258 7.90 48.37 -23.03
CA SER A 258 6.96 47.57 -23.84
C SER A 258 6.48 46.28 -23.14
N GLU A 259 7.20 45.80 -22.13
CA GLU A 259 6.86 44.60 -21.35
C GLU A 259 6.00 44.90 -20.11
N SER A 260 5.63 46.16 -19.86
CA SER A 260 4.95 46.56 -18.61
C SER A 260 3.64 45.81 -18.40
N LEU A 261 2.84 45.63 -19.47
CA LEU A 261 1.56 44.92 -19.39
C LEU A 261 1.78 43.44 -19.05
N GLU A 262 2.78 42.81 -19.64
CA GLU A 262 3.13 41.42 -19.37
C GLU A 262 3.52 41.21 -17.90
N GLN A 263 4.34 42.11 -17.36
CA GLN A 263 4.78 42.05 -15.97
C GLN A 263 3.60 42.21 -14.99
N LEU A 264 2.63 43.07 -15.30
CA LEU A 264 1.41 43.23 -14.50
C LEU A 264 0.52 41.98 -14.55
N VAL A 265 0.33 41.39 -15.73
CA VAL A 265 -0.45 40.15 -15.90
C VAL A 265 0.21 38.97 -15.16
N LEU A 266 1.53 38.85 -15.19
CA LEU A 266 2.25 37.83 -14.44
C LEU A 266 2.12 37.99 -12.92
N ARG A 267 2.21 39.21 -12.40
CA ARG A 267 1.97 39.46 -10.96
C ARG A 267 0.53 39.17 -10.57
N TYR A 268 -0.42 39.56 -11.41
CA TYR A 268 -1.84 39.22 -11.23
C TYR A 268 -2.04 37.71 -11.10
N ALA A 269 -1.39 36.91 -11.96
CA ALA A 269 -1.45 35.45 -11.93
C ALA A 269 -0.74 34.82 -10.73
N ARG A 270 0.43 35.34 -10.32
CA ARG A 270 1.18 34.85 -9.13
C ARG A 270 0.44 35.07 -7.80
N GLY A 271 -0.45 36.07 -7.77
CA GLY A 271 -1.20 36.48 -6.60
C GLY A 271 -2.60 35.88 -6.45
N ARG A 272 -3.00 34.91 -7.30
CA ARG A 272 -4.33 34.27 -7.27
C ARG A 272 -4.31 32.86 -7.88
N GLY A 273 -5.33 32.07 -7.58
CA GLY A 273 -5.54 30.75 -8.21
C GLY A 273 -5.99 30.82 -9.68
N PRO A 274 -6.49 29.71 -10.25
CA PRO A 274 -6.98 29.67 -11.63
C PRO A 274 -8.00 30.77 -11.92
N PHE A 275 -7.84 31.48 -13.03
CA PHE A 275 -8.70 32.58 -13.47
C PHE A 275 -9.01 32.49 -14.97
N THR A 276 -10.09 33.13 -15.40
CA THR A 276 -10.53 33.17 -16.80
C THR A 276 -10.04 34.44 -17.52
N THR A 277 -10.01 34.41 -18.85
CA THR A 277 -9.71 35.61 -19.66
C THR A 277 -10.67 36.77 -19.33
N ALA A 278 -11.94 36.48 -19.09
CA ALA A 278 -12.94 37.48 -18.72
C ALA A 278 -12.63 38.18 -17.40
N GLU A 279 -12.17 37.44 -16.38
CA GLU A 279 -11.76 38.00 -15.10
C GLU A 279 -10.51 38.90 -15.22
N ALA A 280 -9.55 38.51 -16.06
CA ALA A 280 -8.35 39.30 -16.32
C ALA A 280 -8.68 40.59 -17.10
N ASN A 281 -9.51 40.50 -18.15
CA ASN A 281 -9.96 41.65 -18.93
C ASN A 281 -10.75 42.63 -18.05
N ALA A 282 -11.63 42.12 -17.19
CA ALA A 282 -12.36 42.95 -16.23
C ALA A 282 -11.46 43.62 -15.18
N ARG A 283 -10.32 43.01 -14.83
CA ARG A 283 -9.36 43.62 -13.89
C ARG A 283 -8.62 44.80 -14.52
N PHE A 284 -8.10 44.62 -15.72
CA PHE A 284 -7.22 45.60 -16.38
C PHE A 284 -7.99 46.61 -17.25
N GLY A 285 -9.24 46.34 -17.59
CA GLY A 285 -10.07 47.21 -18.45
C GLY A 285 -9.67 47.20 -19.92
N ILE A 286 -8.81 46.26 -20.32
CA ILE A 286 -8.32 46.05 -21.69
C ILE A 286 -8.33 44.55 -22.00
N ASP A 287 -8.25 44.21 -23.30
CA ASP A 287 -8.08 42.82 -23.70
C ASP A 287 -6.64 42.34 -23.48
N VAL A 288 -6.46 41.44 -22.52
CA VAL A 288 -5.14 40.86 -22.20
C VAL A 288 -4.95 39.45 -22.77
N GLU A 289 -5.91 38.92 -23.54
CA GLU A 289 -5.81 37.59 -24.15
C GLU A 289 -4.52 37.39 -24.99
N PRO A 290 -4.09 38.36 -25.83
CA PRO A 290 -2.84 38.21 -26.59
C PRO A 290 -1.61 38.01 -25.70
N VAL A 291 -1.59 38.67 -24.54
CA VAL A 291 -0.52 38.57 -23.54
C VAL A 291 -0.57 37.21 -22.83
N LEU A 292 -1.76 36.74 -22.46
CA LEU A 292 -1.94 35.42 -21.83
C LEU A 292 -1.47 34.28 -22.76
N VAL A 293 -1.83 34.34 -24.04
CA VAL A 293 -1.37 33.37 -25.06
C VAL A 293 0.14 33.45 -25.27
N SER A 294 0.72 34.66 -25.28
CA SER A 294 2.17 34.84 -25.37
C SER A 294 2.93 34.27 -24.17
N LEU A 295 2.34 34.39 -22.97
CA LEU A 295 2.90 33.85 -21.73
C LEU A 295 2.77 32.32 -21.64
N GLU A 296 1.71 31.74 -22.18
CA GLU A 296 1.56 30.28 -22.33
C GLU A 296 2.63 29.69 -23.25
N ARG A 297 2.88 30.32 -24.40
CA ARG A 297 3.93 29.87 -25.34
C ARG A 297 5.35 29.90 -24.76
N ARG A 298 5.55 30.64 -23.66
CA ARG A 298 6.83 30.77 -22.93
C ARG A 298 6.80 30.06 -21.57
N ASP A 299 5.83 29.18 -21.36
CA ASP A 299 5.66 28.35 -20.15
C ASP A 299 5.54 29.14 -18.84
N LYS A 300 5.12 30.41 -18.90
CA LYS A 300 4.89 31.25 -17.71
C LYS A 300 3.47 31.13 -17.17
N LEU A 301 2.51 30.69 -18.00
CA LEU A 301 1.13 30.41 -17.63
C LEU A 301 0.69 29.08 -18.23
N LEU A 302 -0.17 28.37 -17.52
CA LEU A 302 -0.81 27.14 -17.98
C LEU A 302 -2.25 27.43 -18.35
N ARG A 303 -2.73 26.82 -19.44
CA ARG A 303 -4.10 26.93 -19.91
C ARG A 303 -4.82 25.58 -19.82
N GLY A 304 -6.02 25.55 -19.25
CA GLY A 304 -6.82 24.32 -19.17
C GLY A 304 -8.07 24.44 -18.30
N GLU A 305 -8.77 23.33 -18.11
CA GLU A 305 -9.86 23.21 -17.13
C GLU A 305 -9.24 22.91 -15.76
N LEU A 306 -8.84 23.96 -15.06
CA LEU A 306 -8.01 23.83 -13.86
C LEU A 306 -8.83 23.67 -12.57
N ARG A 307 -10.13 23.99 -12.61
CA ARG A 307 -11.09 23.80 -11.52
C ARG A 307 -11.99 22.56 -11.74
N PRO A 308 -12.40 21.83 -10.68
CA PRO A 308 -13.28 20.67 -10.81
C PRO A 308 -14.65 21.05 -11.38
N GLY A 309 -15.11 20.34 -12.42
CA GLY A 309 -16.41 20.58 -13.06
C GLY A 309 -16.51 21.88 -13.86
N GLY A 310 -15.39 22.60 -14.04
CA GLY A 310 -15.33 23.79 -14.88
C GLY A 310 -15.35 23.41 -16.36
N THR A 311 -16.24 24.02 -17.13
CA THR A 311 -16.32 23.88 -18.60
C THR A 311 -15.59 25.00 -19.34
N THR A 312 -14.99 25.93 -18.60
CA THR A 312 -14.31 27.10 -19.13
C THR A 312 -12.81 26.95 -19.05
N ARG A 313 -12.12 27.36 -20.12
CA ARG A 313 -10.65 27.41 -20.15
C ARG A 313 -10.13 28.50 -19.22
N GLU A 314 -9.20 28.13 -18.37
CA GLU A 314 -8.62 28.95 -17.32
C GLU A 314 -7.12 29.03 -17.45
N TRP A 315 -6.55 30.05 -16.82
CA TRP A 315 -5.14 30.36 -16.76
C TRP A 315 -4.67 30.25 -15.31
N CYS A 316 -3.49 29.67 -15.09
CA CYS A 316 -2.85 29.68 -13.78
C CYS A 316 -1.33 29.69 -13.92
N GLU A 317 -0.66 30.33 -12.98
CA GLU A 317 0.80 30.31 -12.91
C GLU A 317 1.28 28.94 -12.36
N PRO A 318 2.33 28.33 -12.93
CA PRO A 318 2.80 27.00 -12.54
C PRO A 318 3.12 26.83 -11.04
N ASP A 319 3.83 27.77 -10.41
CA ASP A 319 4.19 27.70 -8.99
C ASP A 319 2.96 27.85 -8.07
N VAL A 320 2.00 28.70 -8.43
CA VAL A 320 0.73 28.83 -7.72
C VAL A 320 -0.04 27.51 -7.83
N LEU A 321 -0.23 26.96 -9.01
CA LEU A 321 -0.91 25.68 -9.19
C LEU A 321 -0.24 24.56 -8.37
N ARG A 322 1.10 24.54 -8.33
CA ARG A 322 1.87 23.60 -7.47
C ARG A 322 1.61 23.82 -5.98
N ARG A 323 1.60 25.05 -5.49
CA ARG A 323 1.29 25.38 -4.08
C ARG A 323 -0.13 25.01 -3.71
N LEU A 324 -1.10 25.27 -4.59
CA LEU A 324 -2.50 24.89 -4.40
C LEU A 324 -2.67 23.39 -4.28
N ARG A 325 -2.01 22.61 -5.15
CA ARG A 325 -1.99 21.13 -5.07
C ARG A 325 -1.37 20.63 -3.76
N ARG A 326 -0.24 21.23 -3.32
CA ARG A 326 0.42 20.87 -2.06
C ARG A 326 -0.44 21.17 -0.82
N ALA A 327 -1.17 22.29 -0.81
CA ALA A 327 -2.04 22.67 0.31
C ALA A 327 -3.28 21.75 0.43
N SER A 328 -3.91 21.38 -0.69
CA SER A 328 -5.01 20.40 -0.71
C SER A 328 -4.58 19.02 -0.23
N LEU A 329 -3.34 18.62 -0.52
CA LEU A 329 -2.71 17.40 -0.02
C LEU A 329 -2.55 17.38 1.51
N ALA A 330 -2.13 18.50 2.12
CA ALA A 330 -1.96 18.62 3.56
C ALA A 330 -3.31 18.59 4.32
N ALA A 331 -4.38 19.04 3.68
CA ALA A 331 -5.74 18.95 4.21
C ALA A 331 -6.28 17.49 4.19
N LEU A 332 -6.03 16.74 3.11
CA LEU A 332 -6.41 15.31 3.00
C LEU A 332 -5.56 14.37 3.88
N ARG A 333 -4.29 14.70 4.14
CA ARG A 333 -3.42 13.95 5.06
C ARG A 333 -3.89 14.03 6.53
N LYS A 334 -4.71 15.02 6.87
CA LYS A 334 -5.32 15.17 8.20
C LYS A 334 -6.49 14.20 8.45
N GLU A 335 -6.93 13.42 7.46
CA GLU A 335 -8.11 12.53 7.56
C GLU A 335 -7.81 11.03 7.72
N VAL A 336 -6.55 10.55 7.75
CA VAL A 336 -6.28 9.09 7.69
C VAL A 336 -5.36 8.62 8.82
N GLU A 337 -5.93 8.40 10.00
CA GLU A 337 -5.33 7.47 10.97
C GLU A 337 -5.46 6.04 10.41
N PRO A 338 -4.36 5.26 10.31
CA PRO A 338 -4.44 3.86 9.91
C PRO A 338 -5.40 3.09 10.85
N ALA A 339 -6.09 2.08 10.32
CA ALA A 339 -7.01 1.28 11.12
C ALA A 339 -6.25 0.26 11.99
N GLU A 340 -6.79 -0.03 13.16
CA GLU A 340 -6.27 -1.07 14.05
C GLU A 340 -6.31 -2.46 13.40
N GLN A 341 -5.47 -3.39 13.86
CA GLN A 341 -5.44 -4.76 13.34
C GLN A 341 -6.76 -5.51 13.53
N ALA A 342 -7.51 -5.21 14.59
CA ALA A 342 -8.85 -5.74 14.83
C ALA A 342 -9.85 -5.35 13.72
N ALA A 343 -9.67 -4.19 13.07
CA ALA A 343 -10.47 -3.79 11.92
C ALA A 343 -10.22 -4.71 10.73
N LEU A 344 -8.96 -5.10 10.46
CA LEU A 344 -8.63 -6.09 9.43
C LEU A 344 -9.25 -7.47 9.77
N GLY A 345 -9.26 -7.82 11.06
CA GLY A 345 -9.92 -9.00 11.62
C GLY A 345 -11.41 -9.12 11.31
N ARG A 346 -12.13 -8.00 11.27
CA ARG A 346 -13.55 -7.94 10.85
C ARG A 346 -13.71 -7.81 9.35
N PHE A 347 -12.84 -7.01 8.73
CA PHE A 347 -12.88 -6.73 7.30
C PHE A 347 -12.71 -7.98 6.45
N LEU A 348 -11.68 -8.80 6.70
CA LEU A 348 -11.36 -9.89 5.79
C LEU A 348 -12.47 -10.96 5.72
N PRO A 349 -13.10 -11.41 6.83
CA PRO A 349 -14.29 -12.26 6.76
C PRO A 349 -15.47 -11.61 6.04
N ASN A 350 -15.71 -10.32 6.28
CA ASN A 350 -16.77 -9.58 5.61
C ASN A 350 -16.54 -9.47 4.09
N TRP A 351 -15.29 -9.24 3.69
CA TRP A 351 -14.84 -9.12 2.32
C TRP A 351 -14.98 -10.43 1.56
N HIS A 352 -14.61 -11.54 2.19
CA HIS A 352 -14.80 -12.89 1.65
C HIS A 352 -16.27 -13.36 1.64
N GLY A 353 -17.20 -12.54 2.11
CA GLY A 353 -18.63 -12.87 2.11
C GLY A 353 -18.98 -14.03 3.05
N ILE A 354 -18.26 -14.19 4.17
CA ILE A 354 -18.60 -15.22 5.17
C ILE A 354 -20.04 -14.98 5.65
N ASP A 355 -20.86 -16.04 5.60
CA ASP A 355 -22.30 -16.06 5.92
C ASP A 355 -23.18 -15.12 5.08
N ARG A 356 -22.64 -14.58 3.98
CA ARG A 356 -23.39 -13.84 2.98
C ARG A 356 -23.80 -14.77 1.84
N ARG A 357 -24.85 -14.38 1.11
CA ARG A 357 -25.32 -15.15 -0.04
C ARG A 357 -24.43 -14.88 -1.24
N ALA A 358 -23.75 -15.92 -1.73
CA ALA A 358 -23.07 -15.93 -3.02
C ALA A 358 -23.38 -17.23 -3.77
N THR A 359 -23.29 -17.18 -5.10
CA THR A 359 -23.25 -18.39 -5.93
C THR A 359 -21.90 -19.08 -5.79
N LEU A 360 -21.83 -20.38 -6.11
CA LEU A 360 -20.56 -21.12 -6.06
C LEU A 360 -19.49 -20.50 -6.97
N ARG A 361 -19.89 -20.01 -8.14
CA ARG A 361 -18.98 -19.35 -9.08
C ARG A 361 -18.38 -18.09 -8.47
N GLU A 362 -19.21 -17.18 -7.94
CA GLU A 362 -18.76 -15.95 -7.28
C GLU A 362 -17.82 -16.24 -6.09
N ALA A 363 -18.14 -17.26 -5.29
CA ALA A 363 -17.31 -17.67 -4.16
C ALA A 363 -15.94 -18.21 -4.58
N LEU A 364 -15.83 -18.84 -5.76
CA LEU A 364 -14.59 -19.42 -6.27
C LEU A 364 -13.66 -18.39 -6.92
N VAL A 365 -14.18 -17.30 -7.49
CA VAL A 365 -13.38 -16.24 -8.15
C VAL A 365 -12.20 -15.76 -7.30
N PRO A 366 -12.39 -15.28 -6.06
CA PRO A 366 -11.28 -14.83 -5.23
C PRO A 366 -10.45 -15.98 -4.65
N LEU A 367 -10.89 -17.23 -4.75
CA LEU A 367 -10.21 -18.40 -4.18
C LEU A 367 -9.32 -19.12 -5.19
N GLN A 368 -9.28 -18.65 -6.45
CA GLN A 368 -8.48 -19.26 -7.49
C GLN A 368 -7.00 -19.33 -7.13
N GLY A 369 -6.34 -20.40 -7.54
CA GLY A 369 -4.91 -20.60 -7.32
C GLY A 369 -4.49 -20.81 -5.85
N LEU A 370 -5.42 -20.73 -4.89
CA LEU A 370 -5.10 -20.96 -3.49
C LEU A 370 -5.02 -22.45 -3.17
N ALA A 371 -3.85 -22.91 -2.71
CA ALA A 371 -3.61 -24.30 -2.36
C ALA A 371 -4.13 -24.63 -0.94
N LEU A 372 -5.35 -25.16 -0.87
CA LEU A 372 -5.99 -25.57 0.39
C LEU A 372 -6.08 -27.10 0.53
N PRO A 373 -6.07 -27.63 1.76
CA PRO A 373 -6.31 -29.04 2.01
C PRO A 373 -7.64 -29.49 1.43
N VAL A 374 -7.68 -30.65 0.77
CA VAL A 374 -8.85 -31.15 0.04
C VAL A 374 -10.12 -31.13 0.90
N THR A 375 -10.01 -31.60 2.14
CA THR A 375 -11.17 -31.69 3.04
C THR A 375 -11.73 -30.31 3.39
N LEU A 376 -10.87 -29.29 3.47
CA LEU A 376 -11.22 -27.95 3.94
C LEU A 376 -12.16 -27.22 2.98
N TRP A 377 -12.02 -27.46 1.67
CA TRP A 377 -12.89 -26.89 0.63
C TRP A 377 -14.36 -27.15 0.90
N GLU A 378 -14.75 -28.41 1.08
CA GLU A 378 -16.15 -28.81 1.22
C GLU A 378 -16.63 -28.86 2.68
N SER A 379 -15.72 -28.86 3.67
CA SER A 379 -16.11 -28.90 5.08
C SER A 379 -16.34 -27.52 5.69
N GLU A 380 -15.53 -26.51 5.33
CA GLU A 380 -15.54 -25.21 6.01
C GLU A 380 -15.50 -24.03 5.01
N VAL A 381 -14.71 -24.08 3.93
CA VAL A 381 -14.50 -22.90 3.06
C VAL A 381 -15.70 -22.56 2.18
N LEU A 382 -16.21 -23.54 1.41
CA LEU A 382 -17.36 -23.33 0.51
C LEU A 382 -18.70 -23.23 1.25
N PRO A 383 -19.00 -24.08 2.26
CA PRO A 383 -20.27 -23.96 3.00
C PRO A 383 -20.47 -22.61 3.68
N ARG A 384 -19.39 -21.94 4.11
CA ARG A 384 -19.43 -20.63 4.76
C ARG A 384 -19.62 -19.46 3.78
N ARG A 385 -19.46 -19.69 2.48
CA ARG A 385 -19.59 -18.67 1.42
C ARG A 385 -20.81 -18.91 0.52
N VAL A 386 -21.29 -20.16 0.44
CA VAL A 386 -22.36 -20.58 -0.45
C VAL A 386 -23.49 -21.20 0.38
N PRO A 387 -24.59 -20.47 0.63
CA PRO A 387 -25.73 -20.99 1.37
C PRO A 387 -26.29 -22.26 0.73
N GLY A 388 -26.46 -23.32 1.53
CA GLY A 388 -26.96 -24.60 1.02
C GLY A 388 -25.98 -25.32 0.09
N TYR A 389 -24.68 -25.04 0.20
CA TYR A 389 -23.64 -25.74 -0.54
C TYR A 389 -23.84 -27.25 -0.49
N ASN A 390 -23.81 -27.89 -1.66
CA ASN A 390 -23.76 -29.33 -1.76
C ASN A 390 -22.68 -29.77 -2.75
N ALA A 391 -22.09 -30.94 -2.47
CA ALA A 391 -21.01 -31.54 -3.25
C ALA A 391 -21.30 -31.65 -4.76
N GLY A 392 -22.57 -31.85 -5.13
CA GLY A 392 -22.98 -32.00 -6.53
C GLY A 392 -22.81 -30.71 -7.36
N GLN A 393 -22.83 -29.54 -6.73
CA GLN A 393 -22.61 -28.26 -7.42
C GLN A 393 -21.17 -28.17 -7.94
N LEU A 394 -20.19 -28.56 -7.13
CA LEU A 394 -18.79 -28.57 -7.54
C LEU A 394 -18.51 -29.66 -8.59
N ASP A 395 -19.17 -30.83 -8.45
CA ASP A 395 -19.08 -31.90 -9.45
C ASP A 395 -19.60 -31.44 -10.82
N GLN A 396 -20.71 -30.71 -10.86
CA GLN A 396 -21.28 -30.17 -12.08
C GLN A 396 -20.32 -29.18 -12.77
N LEU A 397 -19.66 -28.30 -12.01
CA LEU A 397 -18.69 -27.34 -12.55
C LEU A 397 -17.41 -28.02 -13.08
N CYS A 398 -16.96 -29.09 -12.43
CA CYS A 398 -15.83 -29.88 -12.93
C CYS A 398 -16.23 -30.63 -14.22
N ALA A 399 -17.41 -31.26 -14.22
CA ALA A 399 -17.90 -32.05 -15.35
C ALA A 399 -18.22 -31.20 -16.59
N SER A 400 -18.64 -29.93 -16.42
CA SER A 400 -18.80 -28.99 -17.52
C SER A 400 -17.47 -28.55 -18.13
N GLY A 401 -16.35 -28.79 -17.43
CA GLY A 401 -15.01 -28.35 -17.83
C GLY A 401 -14.73 -26.88 -17.50
N GLU A 402 -15.66 -26.17 -16.88
CA GLU A 402 -15.52 -24.77 -16.49
C GLU A 402 -14.46 -24.58 -15.39
N VAL A 403 -14.51 -25.46 -14.39
CA VAL A 403 -13.61 -25.47 -13.25
C VAL A 403 -12.66 -26.67 -13.35
N VAL A 404 -11.41 -26.46 -12.97
CA VAL A 404 -10.39 -27.50 -12.88
C VAL A 404 -9.65 -27.38 -11.55
N TRP A 405 -9.17 -28.50 -11.03
CA TRP A 405 -8.37 -28.54 -9.81
C TRP A 405 -6.98 -29.10 -10.09
N VAL A 406 -5.96 -28.60 -9.40
CA VAL A 406 -4.56 -29.01 -9.59
C VAL A 406 -3.97 -29.29 -8.22
N GLY A 407 -3.25 -30.41 -8.08
CA GLY A 407 -2.56 -30.73 -6.84
C GLY A 407 -1.40 -29.77 -6.55
N ALA A 408 -1.20 -29.48 -5.27
CA ALA A 408 -0.24 -28.51 -4.77
C ALA A 408 0.51 -29.07 -3.55
N GLY A 409 0.96 -30.34 -3.67
CA GLY A 409 1.57 -31.11 -2.59
C GLY A 409 0.59 -31.80 -1.65
N LEU A 410 1.13 -32.68 -0.81
CA LEU A 410 0.47 -33.62 0.12
C LEU A 410 -0.94 -33.18 0.62
N ASP A 411 -1.99 -33.69 -0.05
CA ASP A 411 -3.42 -33.46 0.27
C ASP A 411 -3.92 -32.02 0.09
N ARG A 412 -3.24 -31.21 -0.72
CA ARG A 412 -3.66 -29.85 -1.10
C ARG A 412 -3.97 -29.74 -2.57
N VAL A 413 -5.01 -28.99 -2.88
CA VAL A 413 -5.42 -28.68 -4.26
C VAL A 413 -5.76 -27.20 -4.38
N ALA A 414 -5.43 -26.63 -5.53
CA ALA A 414 -5.88 -25.32 -5.97
C ALA A 414 -6.96 -25.47 -7.04
N ILE A 415 -7.98 -24.63 -6.97
CA ILE A 415 -9.08 -24.58 -7.95
C ILE A 415 -8.82 -23.41 -8.90
N PHE A 416 -9.16 -23.59 -10.17
CA PHE A 416 -9.08 -22.57 -11.21
C PHE A 416 -10.33 -22.62 -12.09
N PHE A 417 -10.78 -21.47 -12.57
CA PHE A 417 -11.51 -21.43 -13.83
C PHE A 417 -10.52 -21.76 -14.95
N ARG A 418 -10.96 -22.61 -15.87
CA ARG A 418 -10.09 -23.11 -16.94
C ARG A 418 -9.52 -21.97 -17.80
N GLU A 419 -10.28 -20.90 -17.98
CA GLU A 419 -9.88 -19.71 -18.75
C GLU A 419 -8.80 -18.87 -18.05
N ASP A 420 -8.77 -18.87 -16.71
CA ASP A 420 -7.83 -18.09 -15.91
C ASP A 420 -6.53 -18.85 -15.61
N ALA A 421 -6.54 -20.19 -15.70
CA ALA A 421 -5.38 -21.03 -15.41
C ALA A 421 -4.10 -20.62 -16.19
N PRO A 422 -4.13 -20.33 -17.51
CA PRO A 422 -2.93 -19.94 -18.25
C PRO A 422 -2.28 -18.65 -17.76
N VAL A 423 -3.08 -17.67 -17.29
CA VAL A 423 -2.58 -16.37 -16.86
C VAL A 423 -2.13 -16.38 -15.40
N LEU A 424 -2.81 -17.15 -14.53
CA LEU A 424 -2.46 -17.26 -13.11
C LEU A 424 -1.23 -18.15 -12.88
N GLY A 425 -1.02 -19.15 -13.74
CA GLY A 425 0.10 -20.09 -13.65
C GLY A 425 -0.11 -21.21 -12.63
N ARG A 426 0.87 -22.12 -12.58
CA ARG A 426 0.81 -23.33 -11.75
C ARG A 426 0.93 -23.00 -10.26
N PRO A 427 0.17 -23.70 -9.39
CA PRO A 427 0.41 -23.59 -7.96
C PRO A 427 1.77 -24.23 -7.60
N PRO A 428 2.43 -23.79 -6.51
CA PRO A 428 3.59 -24.49 -5.97
C PRO A 428 3.24 -25.94 -5.61
N ALA A 429 4.05 -26.90 -6.04
CA ALA A 429 3.83 -28.33 -5.83
C ALA A 429 5.11 -29.05 -5.40
N THR A 430 5.00 -30.35 -5.09
CA THR A 430 6.16 -31.20 -4.82
C THR A 430 6.99 -31.40 -6.08
N ALA A 431 8.27 -31.77 -5.92
CA ALA A 431 9.13 -32.08 -7.05
C ALA A 431 8.50 -33.17 -7.94
N PRO A 432 8.64 -33.07 -9.27
CA PRO A 432 8.25 -34.11 -10.22
C PRO A 432 8.76 -35.49 -9.80
N PRO A 433 7.90 -36.50 -9.63
CA PRO A 433 8.35 -37.85 -9.30
C PRO A 433 9.02 -38.49 -10.53
N GLU A 434 10.06 -39.28 -10.30
CA GLU A 434 10.78 -40.04 -11.33
C GLU A 434 10.47 -41.54 -11.18
N GLY A 435 10.41 -42.26 -12.31
CA GLY A 435 10.19 -43.70 -12.31
C GLY A 435 9.46 -44.18 -13.56
N ASP A 436 9.68 -45.46 -13.93
CA ASP A 436 9.08 -46.07 -15.12
C ASP A 436 7.55 -45.96 -15.12
N ALA A 437 6.91 -46.24 -13.97
CA ALA A 437 5.46 -46.13 -13.84
C ALA A 437 4.96 -44.68 -14.10
N HIS A 438 5.67 -43.66 -13.58
CA HIS A 438 5.33 -42.25 -13.79
C HIS A 438 5.51 -41.86 -15.27
N ASP A 439 6.59 -42.30 -15.91
CA ASP A 439 6.90 -41.98 -17.30
C ASP A 439 5.92 -42.64 -18.29
N ARG A 440 5.51 -43.89 -18.03
CA ARG A 440 4.45 -44.56 -18.81
C ARG A 440 3.11 -43.83 -18.70
N ILE A 441 2.74 -43.38 -17.49
CA ILE A 441 1.52 -42.59 -17.28
C ILE A 441 1.60 -41.23 -18.01
N ARG A 442 2.73 -40.52 -17.92
CA ARG A 442 2.96 -39.27 -18.68
C ARG A 442 2.80 -39.50 -20.19
N ALA A 443 3.40 -40.56 -20.72
CA ALA A 443 3.34 -40.89 -22.14
C ALA A 443 1.91 -41.22 -22.62
N ALA A 444 1.12 -41.94 -21.82
CA ALA A 444 -0.29 -42.23 -22.12
C ALA A 444 -1.14 -40.94 -22.10
N LEU A 445 -1.08 -40.19 -21.00
CA LEU A 445 -1.85 -38.95 -20.82
C LEU A 445 -1.43 -37.82 -21.78
N GLY A 446 -0.17 -37.84 -22.25
CA GLY A 446 0.31 -36.92 -23.28
C GLY A 446 -0.43 -37.04 -24.61
N GLN A 447 -0.93 -38.24 -24.94
CA GLN A 447 -1.70 -38.51 -26.15
C GLN A 447 -3.15 -38.06 -26.00
N SER A 448 -3.84 -38.51 -24.94
CA SER A 448 -5.26 -38.22 -24.73
C SER A 448 -5.65 -38.18 -23.26
N ALA A 449 -6.82 -37.63 -22.95
CA ALA A 449 -7.38 -37.72 -21.61
C ALA A 449 -8.08 -39.08 -21.45
N GLU A 450 -7.75 -39.83 -20.41
CA GLU A 450 -8.11 -41.25 -20.29
C GLU A 450 -8.92 -41.53 -19.02
N PHE A 451 -9.90 -42.43 -19.11
CA PHE A 451 -10.50 -43.02 -17.93
C PHE A 451 -9.52 -44.02 -17.30
N TRP A 452 -9.65 -44.26 -15.99
CA TRP A 452 -8.74 -45.14 -15.25
C TRP A 452 -8.46 -46.51 -15.91
N TYR A 453 -9.48 -47.18 -16.43
CA TYR A 453 -9.29 -48.50 -17.04
C TYR A 453 -8.56 -48.45 -18.39
N ASP A 454 -8.79 -47.38 -19.16
CA ASP A 454 -8.08 -47.14 -20.41
C ASP A 454 -6.60 -46.80 -20.13
N LEU A 455 -6.35 -46.01 -19.08
CA LEU A 455 -5.00 -45.67 -18.62
C LEU A 455 -4.20 -46.89 -18.17
N VAL A 456 -4.81 -47.78 -17.38
CA VAL A 456 -4.16 -49.04 -16.97
C VAL A 456 -3.86 -49.92 -18.19
N ALA A 457 -4.78 -49.99 -19.16
CA ALA A 457 -4.57 -50.76 -20.38
C ALA A 457 -3.47 -50.17 -21.27
N ALA A 458 -3.43 -48.85 -21.44
CA ALA A 458 -2.44 -48.15 -22.26
C ALA A 458 -1.03 -48.20 -21.66
N THR A 459 -0.94 -48.17 -20.33
CA THR A 459 0.33 -48.24 -19.60
C THR A 459 0.79 -49.67 -19.32
N GLU A 460 -0.05 -50.68 -19.51
CA GLU A 460 0.22 -52.09 -19.15
C GLU A 460 0.77 -52.29 -17.73
N LEU A 461 0.48 -51.35 -16.81
CA LEU A 461 0.87 -51.43 -15.41
C LEU A 461 -0.17 -52.21 -14.60
N GLU A 462 0.25 -52.83 -13.51
CA GLU A 462 -0.69 -53.38 -12.54
C GLU A 462 -1.41 -52.25 -11.80
N ALA A 463 -2.71 -52.41 -11.51
CA ALA A 463 -3.51 -51.36 -10.87
C ALA A 463 -2.97 -50.92 -9.49
N ALA A 464 -2.31 -51.84 -8.78
CA ALA A 464 -1.69 -51.57 -7.49
C ALA A 464 -0.42 -50.70 -7.58
N GLU A 465 0.21 -50.65 -8.76
CA GLU A 465 1.38 -49.81 -9.07
C GLU A 465 0.95 -48.50 -9.74
N ALA A 466 0.05 -48.57 -10.71
CA ALA A 466 -0.43 -47.40 -11.45
C ALA A 466 -1.14 -46.37 -10.56
N LEU A 467 -1.90 -46.82 -9.53
CA LEU A 467 -2.72 -45.90 -8.73
C LEU A 467 -1.87 -45.00 -7.82
N PRO A 468 -0.89 -45.53 -7.04
CA PRO A 468 0.07 -44.69 -6.34
C PRO A 468 0.82 -43.73 -7.27
N ALA A 469 1.36 -44.23 -8.39
CA ALA A 469 2.12 -43.41 -9.34
C ALA A 469 1.29 -42.26 -9.93
N LEU A 470 0.01 -42.52 -10.26
CA LEU A 470 -0.93 -41.50 -10.71
C LEU A 470 -1.15 -40.42 -9.63
N TRP A 471 -1.35 -40.81 -8.37
CA TRP A 471 -1.54 -39.84 -7.29
C TRP A 471 -0.28 -39.06 -6.96
N ASP A 472 0.91 -39.64 -7.12
CA ASP A 472 2.18 -38.90 -7.00
C ASP A 472 2.27 -37.78 -8.05
N LEU A 473 1.91 -38.08 -9.30
CA LEU A 473 1.83 -37.08 -10.38
C LEU A 473 0.77 -36.00 -10.09
N VAL A 474 -0.36 -36.39 -9.49
CA VAL A 474 -1.40 -35.43 -9.07
C VAL A 474 -0.84 -34.47 -8.02
N TRP A 475 -0.14 -34.94 -6.99
CA TRP A 475 0.42 -34.06 -5.95
C TRP A 475 1.58 -33.20 -6.42
N ALA A 476 2.33 -33.66 -7.43
CA ALA A 476 3.30 -32.85 -8.16
C ALA A 476 2.65 -31.82 -9.10
N GLY A 477 1.33 -31.82 -9.24
CA GLY A 477 0.59 -30.88 -10.07
C GLY A 477 0.72 -31.13 -11.56
N GLU A 478 1.14 -32.34 -11.97
CA GLU A 478 1.32 -32.73 -13.38
C GLU A 478 0.04 -33.33 -13.99
N VAL A 479 -0.82 -33.92 -13.15
CA VAL A 479 -2.06 -34.57 -13.57
C VAL A 479 -3.26 -34.00 -12.83
N THR A 480 -4.35 -33.82 -13.55
CA THR A 480 -5.66 -33.37 -13.04
C THR A 480 -6.78 -34.34 -13.45
N ASN A 481 -8.00 -34.10 -12.97
CA ASN A 481 -9.20 -34.86 -13.28
C ASN A 481 -10.39 -33.92 -13.55
N ASP A 482 -11.34 -34.35 -14.37
CA ASP A 482 -12.58 -33.61 -14.67
C ASP A 482 -13.71 -33.83 -13.65
N ALA A 483 -13.46 -34.58 -12.57
CA ALA A 483 -14.36 -34.78 -11.45
C ALA A 483 -13.67 -34.44 -10.13
N TRP A 484 -14.43 -33.91 -9.17
CA TRP A 484 -13.96 -33.72 -7.79
C TRP A 484 -14.07 -35.02 -6.98
N THR A 485 -14.94 -35.95 -7.39
CA THR A 485 -15.22 -37.20 -6.68
C THR A 485 -13.98 -38.03 -6.27
N PRO A 486 -12.90 -38.16 -7.08
CA PRO A 486 -11.69 -38.87 -6.67
C PRO A 486 -11.04 -38.30 -5.40
N LEU A 487 -11.11 -36.99 -5.21
CA LEU A 487 -10.58 -36.31 -4.03
C LEU A 487 -11.38 -36.65 -2.76
N ARG A 488 -12.66 -37.02 -2.87
CA ARG A 488 -13.49 -37.46 -1.75
C ARG A 488 -13.20 -38.89 -1.29
N ALA A 489 -12.44 -39.66 -2.07
CA ALA A 489 -12.10 -41.03 -1.70
C ALA A 489 -11.18 -41.07 -0.47
N GLY A 490 -11.61 -41.76 0.59
CA GLY A 490 -10.82 -41.87 1.83
C GLY A 490 -9.55 -42.73 1.71
N ARG A 491 -9.43 -43.54 0.64
CA ARG A 491 -8.25 -44.37 0.33
C ARG A 491 -7.79 -44.11 -1.09
N ARG A 492 -6.98 -43.07 -1.29
CA ARG A 492 -6.54 -42.64 -2.63
C ARG A 492 -5.48 -43.55 -3.24
N TYR A 493 -4.64 -44.17 -2.42
CA TYR A 493 -3.52 -45.01 -2.85
C TYR A 493 -3.84 -46.52 -2.87
N GLN A 494 -5.06 -46.93 -2.52
CA GLN A 494 -5.43 -48.34 -2.47
C GLN A 494 -6.54 -48.63 -3.45
N THR A 495 -6.29 -49.56 -4.37
CA THR A 495 -7.34 -50.13 -5.21
C THR A 495 -8.36 -50.82 -4.31
N ALA A 496 -9.64 -50.53 -4.49
CA ALA A 496 -10.68 -51.24 -3.76
C ALA A 496 -10.58 -52.74 -4.08
N ALA A 497 -10.42 -53.58 -3.06
CA ALA A 497 -10.46 -55.03 -3.26
C ALA A 497 -11.80 -55.40 -3.92
N PRO A 498 -11.81 -56.26 -4.96
CA PRO A 498 -13.05 -56.65 -5.62
C PRO A 498 -13.93 -57.39 -4.61
N LYS A 499 -14.87 -56.70 -3.98
CA LYS A 499 -15.97 -57.36 -3.28
C LYS A 499 -16.76 -58.12 -4.35
N THR A 500 -17.01 -59.40 -4.05
CA THR A 500 -17.81 -60.40 -4.77
C THR A 500 -18.60 -59.81 -5.94
N ARG A 501 -18.29 -60.27 -7.18
CA ARG A 501 -18.91 -59.81 -8.44
C ARG A 501 -20.38 -59.41 -8.23
N PRO A 502 -20.73 -58.12 -8.38
CA PRO A 502 -22.12 -57.72 -8.26
C PRO A 502 -22.93 -58.45 -9.33
N ARG A 503 -24.12 -58.96 -8.98
CA ARG A 503 -25.04 -59.55 -9.96
C ARG A 503 -25.20 -58.58 -11.14
N ARG A 504 -25.08 -59.08 -12.38
CA ARG A 504 -25.11 -58.28 -13.63
C ARG A 504 -26.27 -57.28 -13.70
N PHE A 505 -27.36 -57.51 -12.98
CA PHE A 505 -28.60 -56.71 -12.96
C PHE A 505 -29.00 -56.18 -11.56
N SER A 506 -28.06 -55.95 -10.64
CA SER A 506 -28.37 -55.32 -9.35
C SER A 506 -28.86 -53.88 -9.55
N ARG A 507 -30.08 -53.57 -9.10
CA ARG A 507 -30.62 -52.20 -8.99
C ARG A 507 -29.95 -51.37 -7.87
N GLN A 508 -29.13 -52.01 -7.02
CA GLN A 508 -28.36 -51.37 -5.94
C GLN A 508 -26.88 -51.28 -6.30
N ARG A 509 -26.54 -50.81 -7.52
CA ARG A 509 -25.20 -50.26 -7.76
C ARG A 509 -25.16 -48.87 -7.13
N SER A 510 -25.06 -48.79 -5.81
CA SER A 510 -24.60 -47.53 -5.21
C SER A 510 -23.21 -47.26 -5.79
N ALA A 511 -23.06 -46.13 -6.47
CA ALA A 511 -21.78 -45.71 -7.01
C ALA A 511 -20.84 -45.46 -5.83
N GLN A 512 -20.04 -46.47 -5.49
CA GLN A 512 -19.01 -46.33 -4.47
C GLN A 512 -18.04 -45.25 -4.96
N VAL A 513 -17.83 -44.21 -4.15
CA VAL A 513 -16.82 -43.18 -4.42
C VAL A 513 -15.45 -43.87 -4.48
N THR A 514 -14.82 -43.88 -5.65
CA THR A 514 -13.48 -44.44 -5.85
C THR A 514 -12.50 -43.33 -6.24
N ALA A 515 -11.23 -43.55 -5.91
CA ALA A 515 -10.14 -42.64 -6.26
C ALA A 515 -9.78 -42.65 -7.76
N THR A 516 -10.58 -43.31 -8.60
CA THR A 516 -10.31 -43.60 -10.01
C THR A 516 -11.35 -43.01 -10.97
N GLN A 517 -12.39 -42.35 -10.44
CA GLN A 517 -13.48 -41.81 -11.26
C GLN A 517 -13.02 -40.61 -12.10
N GLY A 518 -13.77 -40.32 -13.17
CA GLY A 518 -13.46 -39.23 -14.09
C GLY A 518 -12.36 -39.56 -15.09
N ARG A 519 -12.02 -38.57 -15.92
CA ARG A 519 -10.95 -38.61 -16.91
C ARG A 519 -9.73 -37.89 -16.38
N TRP A 520 -8.59 -38.57 -16.45
CA TRP A 520 -7.30 -38.03 -16.06
C TRP A 520 -6.66 -37.35 -17.26
N SER A 521 -6.00 -36.22 -17.03
CA SER A 521 -5.36 -35.45 -18.10
C SER A 521 -4.16 -34.67 -17.59
N PRO A 522 -3.18 -34.35 -18.46
CA PRO A 522 -2.01 -33.58 -18.05
C PRO A 522 -2.39 -32.12 -17.81
N THR A 523 -1.82 -31.52 -16.78
CA THR A 523 -2.04 -30.10 -16.46
C THR A 523 -1.30 -29.16 -17.41
N GLU A 524 -0.30 -29.66 -18.14
CA GLU A 524 0.50 -28.86 -19.07
C GLU A 524 -0.37 -28.06 -20.05
N ARG A 525 -1.44 -28.66 -20.56
CA ARG A 525 -2.38 -28.01 -21.49
C ARG A 525 -3.17 -26.86 -20.85
N LEU A 526 -3.36 -26.88 -19.53
CA LEU A 526 -4.02 -25.79 -18.78
C LEU A 526 -3.12 -24.56 -18.64
N PHE A 527 -1.81 -24.77 -18.65
CA PHE A 527 -0.80 -23.76 -18.35
C PHE A 527 0.13 -23.49 -19.53
N ALA A 528 -0.32 -23.78 -20.75
CA ALA A 528 0.45 -23.57 -21.98
C ALA A 528 0.64 -22.08 -22.34
N GLY A 529 -0.08 -21.17 -21.66
CA GLY A 529 0.02 -19.72 -21.86
C GLY A 529 1.16 -19.07 -21.08
N LYS A 530 1.40 -17.79 -21.38
CA LYS A 530 2.31 -16.96 -20.60
C LYS A 530 1.60 -16.47 -19.34
N THR A 531 2.21 -16.69 -18.19
CA THR A 531 1.71 -16.13 -16.94
C THR A 531 1.69 -14.60 -17.01
N ASP A 532 0.62 -14.01 -16.49
CA ASP A 532 0.46 -12.57 -16.39
C ASP A 532 0.54 -12.15 -14.91
N PRO A 533 1.68 -11.58 -14.48
CA PRO A 533 1.83 -11.06 -13.12
C PRO A 533 0.75 -10.03 -12.75
N ARG A 534 0.16 -9.33 -13.74
CA ARG A 534 -0.93 -8.38 -13.49
C ARG A 534 -2.22 -9.08 -13.09
N ALA A 535 -2.60 -10.15 -13.78
CA ALA A 535 -3.78 -10.95 -13.42
C ALA A 535 -3.67 -11.50 -11.98
N LEU A 536 -2.47 -11.94 -11.58
CA LEU A 536 -2.22 -12.35 -10.20
C LEU A 536 -2.37 -11.19 -9.20
N ALA A 537 -1.89 -9.99 -9.54
CA ALA A 537 -2.05 -8.80 -8.69
C ALA A 537 -3.51 -8.37 -8.55
N GLU A 538 -4.29 -8.41 -9.63
CA GLU A 538 -5.73 -8.16 -9.63
C GLU A 538 -6.47 -9.21 -8.77
N LEU A 539 -6.17 -10.51 -8.93
CA LEU A 539 -6.73 -11.57 -8.10
C LEU A 539 -6.38 -11.39 -6.61
N LEU A 540 -5.16 -10.97 -6.28
CA LEU A 540 -4.77 -10.68 -4.89
C LEU A 540 -5.57 -9.51 -4.31
N LEU A 541 -5.82 -8.46 -5.09
CA LEU A 541 -6.66 -7.34 -4.68
C LEU A 541 -8.11 -7.77 -4.47
N GLU A 542 -8.67 -8.58 -5.37
CA GLU A 542 -10.03 -9.13 -5.23
C GLU A 542 -10.16 -10.05 -4.02
N ARG A 543 -9.13 -10.87 -3.75
CA ARG A 543 -9.14 -11.83 -2.64
C ARG A 543 -8.93 -11.17 -1.29
N GLN A 544 -7.88 -10.35 -1.16
CA GLN A 544 -7.46 -9.80 0.12
C GLN A 544 -8.14 -8.46 0.44
N GLY A 545 -8.62 -7.73 -0.58
CA GLY A 545 -9.09 -6.35 -0.48
C GLY A 545 -7.94 -5.35 -0.22
N ILE A 546 -7.08 -5.68 0.73
CA ILE A 546 -5.86 -4.96 1.14
C ILE A 546 -4.68 -5.93 1.05
N VAL A 547 -3.86 -5.76 0.03
CA VAL A 547 -2.67 -6.56 -0.21
C VAL A 547 -1.50 -6.00 0.60
N THR A 548 -0.94 -6.83 1.46
CA THR A 548 0.24 -6.52 2.28
C THR A 548 1.38 -7.46 1.92
N ARG A 549 2.60 -7.12 2.34
CA ARG A 549 3.75 -8.02 2.16
C ARG A 549 3.51 -9.38 2.83
N ASP A 550 2.94 -9.37 4.04
CA ASP A 550 2.70 -10.59 4.81
C ASP A 550 1.53 -11.41 4.26
N SER A 551 0.51 -10.78 3.66
CA SER A 551 -0.58 -11.52 3.00
C SER A 551 -0.06 -12.33 1.80
N VAL A 552 0.75 -11.72 0.94
CA VAL A 552 1.37 -12.38 -0.22
C VAL A 552 2.32 -13.50 0.21
N ARG A 553 3.07 -13.28 1.30
CA ARG A 553 3.92 -14.31 1.89
C ARG A 553 3.10 -15.47 2.47
N GLY A 554 2.01 -15.16 3.17
CA GLY A 554 1.12 -16.14 3.79
C GLY A 554 0.45 -17.08 2.79
N GLU A 555 0.20 -16.60 1.56
CA GLU A 555 -0.31 -17.43 0.47
C GLU A 555 0.77 -18.24 -0.27
N GLY A 556 2.05 -17.95 -0.06
CA GLY A 556 3.16 -18.68 -0.68
C GLY A 556 3.38 -18.34 -2.15
N ILE A 557 3.08 -17.11 -2.57
CA ILE A 557 3.28 -16.66 -3.96
C ILE A 557 4.77 -16.76 -4.35
N PRO A 558 5.12 -17.44 -5.47
CA PRO A 558 6.50 -17.51 -5.97
C PRO A 558 7.10 -16.12 -6.20
N GLY A 559 8.33 -15.89 -5.73
CA GLY A 559 8.97 -14.57 -5.77
C GLY A 559 8.43 -13.57 -4.74
N GLY A 560 7.44 -13.96 -3.93
CA GLY A 560 6.87 -13.19 -2.83
C GLY A 560 6.30 -11.85 -3.28
N TYR A 561 6.35 -10.86 -2.39
CA TYR A 561 5.79 -9.53 -2.64
C TYR A 561 6.41 -8.83 -3.85
N GLY A 562 7.71 -9.06 -4.12
CA GLY A 562 8.43 -8.46 -5.25
C GLY A 562 7.86 -8.88 -6.61
N ALA A 563 7.31 -10.10 -6.72
CA ALA A 563 6.74 -10.61 -7.96
C ALA A 563 5.49 -9.85 -8.43
N VAL A 564 4.72 -9.28 -7.49
CA VAL A 564 3.46 -8.57 -7.77
C VAL A 564 3.55 -7.06 -7.54
N TYR A 565 4.57 -6.58 -6.82
CA TYR A 565 4.71 -5.17 -6.45
C TYR A 565 4.71 -4.21 -7.64
N GLY A 566 5.48 -4.54 -8.69
CA GLY A 566 5.53 -3.71 -9.91
C GLY A 566 4.17 -3.58 -10.59
N GLN A 567 3.37 -4.65 -10.56
CA GLN A 567 2.02 -4.66 -11.13
C GLN A 567 1.03 -3.91 -10.25
N LEU A 568 1.11 -4.06 -8.93
CA LEU A 568 0.30 -3.27 -8.00
C LEU A 568 0.59 -1.76 -8.15
N ARG A 569 1.85 -1.36 -8.37
CA ARG A 569 2.19 0.04 -8.71
C ARG A 569 1.64 0.48 -10.07
N ALA A 570 1.64 -0.41 -11.06
CA ALA A 570 1.03 -0.11 -12.35
C ALA A 570 -0.49 0.09 -12.21
N LEU A 571 -1.17 -0.76 -11.44
CA LEU A 571 -2.60 -0.66 -11.12
C LEU A 571 -2.92 0.61 -10.31
N GLU A 572 -2.03 1.04 -9.42
CA GLU A 572 -2.11 2.34 -8.74
C GLU A 572 -2.03 3.50 -9.74
N THR A 573 -1.09 3.45 -10.69
CA THR A 573 -0.94 4.49 -11.72
C THR A 573 -2.18 4.58 -12.61
N LEU A 574 -2.87 3.46 -12.83
CA LEU A 574 -4.14 3.36 -13.55
C LEU A 574 -5.37 3.76 -12.69
N GLY A 575 -5.19 4.00 -11.39
CA GLY A 575 -6.26 4.34 -10.47
C GLY A 575 -7.15 3.17 -10.01
N VAL A 576 -6.77 1.93 -10.31
CA VAL A 576 -7.52 0.72 -9.93
C VAL A 576 -7.40 0.44 -8.43
N CYS A 577 -6.21 0.62 -7.87
CA CYS A 577 -5.97 0.48 -6.44
C CYS A 577 -5.28 1.72 -5.86
N ARG A 578 -5.32 1.86 -4.54
CA ARG A 578 -4.64 2.92 -3.78
C ARG A 578 -3.48 2.32 -3.00
N ARG A 579 -2.35 3.01 -2.98
CA ARG A 579 -1.20 2.65 -2.15
C ARG A 579 -1.19 3.50 -0.88
N GLY A 580 -0.88 2.91 0.26
CA GLY A 580 -0.81 3.65 1.53
C GLY A 580 -0.55 2.76 2.74
N TYR A 581 -0.76 3.33 3.92
CA TYR A 581 -0.71 2.65 5.21
C TYR A 581 -2.14 2.56 5.77
N PHE A 582 -2.86 1.49 5.40
CA PHE A 582 -4.28 1.35 5.76
C PHE A 582 -4.47 0.67 7.12
N VAL A 583 -3.58 -0.25 7.48
CA VAL A 583 -3.64 -1.02 8.74
C VAL A 583 -2.36 -0.82 9.55
N GLU A 584 -2.51 -0.57 10.85
CA GLU A 584 -1.43 -0.36 11.79
C GLU A 584 -0.57 -1.61 12.04
N GLY A 585 0.73 -1.40 12.25
CA GLY A 585 1.68 -2.46 12.58
C GLY A 585 2.03 -3.40 11.42
N LEU A 586 1.42 -3.22 10.24
CA LEU A 586 1.76 -3.93 9.01
C LEU A 586 2.70 -3.03 8.19
N GLY A 587 4.00 -3.31 8.29
CA GLY A 587 5.05 -2.51 7.66
C GLY A 587 5.04 -2.62 6.12
N GLY A 588 5.74 -1.68 5.48
CA GLY A 588 5.81 -1.57 4.02
C GLY A 588 4.55 -0.95 3.40
N ALA A 589 4.63 -0.64 2.10
CA ALA A 589 3.50 -0.12 1.35
C ALA A 589 2.38 -1.18 1.25
N GLN A 590 1.14 -0.78 1.45
CA GLN A 590 -0.05 -1.64 1.29
C GLN A 590 -0.81 -1.15 0.05
N PHE A 591 -1.46 -2.06 -0.67
CA PHE A 591 -2.31 -1.72 -1.82
C PHE A 591 -3.73 -2.17 -1.55
N ALA A 592 -4.71 -1.29 -1.74
CA ALA A 592 -6.10 -1.60 -1.46
C ALA A 592 -7.00 -1.12 -2.60
N LEU A 593 -8.07 -1.86 -2.88
CA LEU A 593 -9.14 -1.35 -3.72
C LEU A 593 -9.81 -0.14 -3.03
N PRO A 594 -10.24 0.91 -3.76
CA PRO A 594 -10.89 2.07 -3.17
C PRO A 594 -12.05 1.71 -2.21
N GLY A 595 -12.94 0.82 -2.64
CA GLY A 595 -14.05 0.34 -1.81
C GLY A 595 -13.64 -0.56 -0.63
N ALA A 596 -12.45 -1.17 -0.67
CA ALA A 596 -11.91 -1.93 0.46
C ALA A 596 -11.49 -0.98 1.60
N VAL A 597 -10.90 0.17 1.27
CA VAL A 597 -10.51 1.19 2.27
C VAL A 597 -11.73 1.78 2.96
N GLU A 598 -12.81 2.03 2.22
CA GLU A 598 -14.07 2.54 2.77
C GLU A 598 -14.72 1.52 3.71
N ARG A 599 -14.85 0.25 3.28
CA ARG A 599 -15.36 -0.84 4.14
C ARG A 599 -14.52 -1.07 5.39
N LEU A 600 -13.19 -1.00 5.30
CA LEU A 600 -12.32 -1.12 6.47
C LEU A 600 -12.64 -0.04 7.52
N ARG A 601 -13.02 1.16 7.09
CA ARG A 601 -13.40 2.27 7.97
C ARG A 601 -14.80 2.09 8.56
N GLU A 602 -15.76 1.64 7.76
CA GLU A 602 -17.13 1.36 8.23
C GLU A 602 -17.17 0.28 9.31
N LEU A 603 -16.23 -0.67 9.26
CA LEU A 603 -16.11 -1.75 10.22
C LEU A 603 -15.31 -1.38 11.48
N ARG A 604 -15.01 -0.10 11.73
CA ARG A 604 -14.48 0.33 13.03
C ARG A 604 -15.55 0.19 14.12
N PRO A 605 -15.18 -0.26 15.32
CA PRO A 605 -16.18 -0.51 16.37
C PRO A 605 -16.77 0.83 16.81
N ARG A 606 -18.08 0.88 17.00
CA ARG A 606 -18.70 1.95 17.77
C ARG A 606 -18.48 1.64 19.25
N GLU A 607 -18.24 2.66 20.07
CA GLU A 607 -17.91 2.50 21.51
C GLU A 607 -18.97 1.72 22.32
N SER A 608 -20.17 1.50 21.78
CA SER A 608 -21.30 0.82 22.42
C SER A 608 -21.66 -0.55 21.84
N GLU A 609 -20.92 -1.09 20.86
CA GLU A 609 -21.21 -2.40 20.25
C GLU A 609 -20.46 -3.53 20.95
N GLU A 610 -21.20 -4.58 21.36
CA GLU A 610 -20.59 -5.81 21.87
C GLU A 610 -19.79 -6.51 20.76
N PRO A 611 -18.62 -7.09 21.08
CA PRO A 611 -17.75 -7.71 20.08
C PRO A 611 -18.41 -8.96 19.50
N GLU A 612 -18.84 -8.87 18.24
CA GLU A 612 -19.45 -10.00 17.52
C GLU A 612 -18.47 -11.19 17.44
N PRO A 613 -18.88 -12.40 17.89
CA PRO A 613 -18.04 -13.57 17.82
C PRO A 613 -18.14 -14.25 16.46
N LEU A 614 -16.99 -14.66 15.92
CA LEU A 614 -16.91 -15.39 14.65
C LEU A 614 -15.96 -16.57 14.75
N VAL A 615 -16.41 -17.75 14.35
CA VAL A 615 -15.58 -18.96 14.30
C VAL A 615 -15.20 -19.27 12.85
N LEU A 616 -13.89 -19.41 12.60
CA LEU A 616 -13.35 -19.76 11.28
C LEU A 616 -12.32 -20.88 11.41
N ALA A 617 -12.16 -21.68 10.35
CA ALA A 617 -11.03 -22.59 10.25
C ALA A 617 -9.72 -21.78 10.24
N ALA A 618 -8.71 -22.23 10.97
CA ALA A 618 -7.42 -21.53 11.07
C ALA A 618 -6.69 -21.40 9.73
N ALA A 619 -6.99 -22.28 8.77
CA ALA A 619 -6.43 -22.25 7.43
C ALA A 619 -7.31 -21.52 6.40
N ASP A 620 -8.51 -21.04 6.78
CA ASP A 620 -9.40 -20.31 5.86
C ASP A 620 -8.79 -18.95 5.44
N PRO A 621 -8.74 -18.61 4.15
CA PRO A 621 -8.17 -17.34 3.68
C PRO A 621 -8.86 -16.08 4.25
N ALA A 622 -10.12 -16.17 4.69
CA ALA A 622 -10.84 -15.09 5.35
C ALA A 622 -10.30 -14.76 6.75
N GLN A 623 -9.55 -15.67 7.35
CA GLN A 623 -8.97 -15.49 8.66
C GLN A 623 -7.59 -14.82 8.49
N PRO A 624 -7.29 -13.66 9.11
CA PRO A 624 -6.04 -12.94 8.83
C PRO A 624 -4.84 -13.35 9.71
N TYR A 625 -5.04 -13.98 10.87
CA TYR A 625 -3.92 -14.30 11.77
C TYR A 625 -3.07 -15.49 11.29
N GLY A 626 -1.76 -15.38 11.50
CA GLY A 626 -0.78 -16.32 10.94
C GLY A 626 -0.57 -16.17 9.43
N ALA A 627 -1.15 -15.15 8.81
CA ALA A 627 -0.93 -14.76 7.42
C ALA A 627 -0.61 -13.25 7.37
N SER A 628 -1.64 -12.40 7.18
CA SER A 628 -1.49 -10.94 7.15
C SER A 628 -1.25 -10.33 8.52
N LEU A 629 -1.78 -10.93 9.59
CA LEU A 629 -1.58 -10.51 10.98
C LEU A 629 -0.73 -11.55 11.74
N PRO A 630 0.17 -11.14 12.64
CA PRO A 630 0.87 -12.07 13.52
C PRO A 630 -0.08 -12.63 14.59
N TRP A 631 0.13 -13.88 15.02
CA TRP A 631 -0.59 -14.43 16.16
C TRP A 631 -0.33 -13.61 17.44
N PRO A 632 -1.32 -13.49 18.36
CA PRO A 632 -1.09 -12.88 19.66
C PRO A 632 0.07 -13.54 20.41
N LYS A 633 0.87 -12.77 21.14
CA LYS A 633 2.10 -13.27 21.80
C LYS A 633 1.86 -14.49 22.70
N ARG A 634 0.69 -14.56 23.35
CA ARG A 634 0.30 -15.67 24.23
C ARG A 634 0.14 -17.00 23.48
N ALA A 635 -0.08 -16.98 22.17
CA ALA A 635 -0.18 -18.18 21.34
C ALA A 635 1.09 -19.06 21.42
N GLY A 636 2.26 -18.45 21.64
CA GLY A 636 3.55 -19.12 21.54
C GLY A 636 3.68 -19.87 20.20
N ALA A 637 4.17 -21.10 20.25
CA ALA A 637 4.25 -21.99 19.08
C ALA A 637 2.99 -22.85 18.85
N ARG A 638 1.90 -22.64 19.61
CA ARG A 638 0.71 -23.51 19.58
C ARG A 638 -0.29 -23.14 18.48
N ALA A 639 -0.38 -21.86 18.12
CA ALA A 639 -1.29 -21.42 17.05
C ALA A 639 -0.60 -21.46 15.68
N ALA A 640 -1.26 -22.12 14.72
CA ALA A 640 -0.80 -22.21 13.35
C ALA A 640 -1.99 -22.40 12.40
N ARG A 641 -1.81 -21.99 11.13
CA ARG A 641 -2.81 -22.17 10.07
C ARG A 641 -2.83 -23.62 9.56
N VAL A 642 -3.47 -24.50 10.33
CA VAL A 642 -3.51 -25.94 10.07
C VAL A 642 -4.96 -26.40 9.86
N ALA A 643 -5.18 -27.31 8.91
CA ALA A 643 -6.50 -27.89 8.68
C ALA A 643 -7.04 -28.62 9.92
N GLY A 644 -8.32 -28.40 10.20
CA GLY A 644 -9.03 -28.96 11.36
C GLY A 644 -8.78 -28.24 12.68
N ALA A 645 -8.00 -27.16 12.69
CA ALA A 645 -7.93 -26.20 13.80
C ALA A 645 -8.89 -25.03 13.51
N GLN A 646 -9.44 -24.41 14.56
CA GLN A 646 -10.35 -23.28 14.47
C GLN A 646 -9.84 -22.08 15.28
N VAL A 647 -10.30 -20.89 14.91
CA VAL A 647 -10.03 -19.65 15.63
C VAL A 647 -11.37 -18.97 15.90
N VAL A 648 -11.56 -18.53 17.14
CA VAL A 648 -12.66 -17.65 17.52
C VAL A 648 -12.13 -16.22 17.52
N LEU A 649 -12.70 -15.39 16.67
CA LEU A 649 -12.48 -13.94 16.64
C LEU A 649 -13.58 -13.28 17.46
N LEU A 650 -13.21 -12.32 18.33
CA LEU A 650 -14.16 -11.46 19.04
C LEU A 650 -13.91 -10.02 18.58
N GLY A 651 -14.86 -9.42 17.88
CA GLY A 651 -14.69 -8.06 17.35
C GLY A 651 -13.50 -7.92 16.37
N GLY A 652 -13.11 -9.02 15.73
CA GLY A 652 -11.95 -9.11 14.83
C GLY A 652 -10.64 -9.48 15.51
N GLU A 653 -10.59 -9.54 16.83
CA GLU A 653 -9.39 -9.99 17.54
C GLU A 653 -9.39 -11.50 17.79
N ALA A 654 -8.26 -12.18 17.52
CA ALA A 654 -8.12 -13.60 17.84
C ALA A 654 -8.17 -13.83 19.37
N ALA A 655 -9.22 -14.50 19.84
CA ALA A 655 -9.49 -14.69 21.27
C ALA A 655 -9.20 -16.12 21.74
N LEU A 656 -9.64 -17.13 20.99
CA LEU A 656 -9.51 -18.54 21.35
C LEU A 656 -9.06 -19.35 20.14
N PHE A 657 -8.05 -20.19 20.33
CA PHE A 657 -7.58 -21.13 19.32
C PHE A 657 -7.96 -22.57 19.71
N VAL A 658 -8.55 -23.31 18.78
CA VAL A 658 -8.92 -24.71 18.93
C VAL A 658 -7.91 -25.53 18.13
N GLU A 659 -7.11 -26.35 18.80
CA GLU A 659 -6.13 -27.19 18.12
C GLU A 659 -6.78 -28.25 17.24
N ARG A 660 -6.01 -28.75 16.26
CA ARG A 660 -6.47 -29.79 15.33
C ARG A 660 -7.11 -30.97 16.06
N GLY A 661 -8.35 -31.28 15.70
CA GLY A 661 -9.11 -32.39 16.29
C GLY A 661 -9.87 -32.04 17.57
N GLY A 662 -9.89 -30.76 17.97
CA GLY A 662 -10.79 -30.25 19.02
C GLY A 662 -10.48 -30.75 20.42
N ARG A 663 -9.23 -31.12 20.69
CA ARG A 663 -8.78 -31.69 21.99
C ARG A 663 -8.20 -30.66 22.94
N SER A 664 -7.75 -29.52 22.44
CA SER A 664 -7.08 -28.50 23.24
C SER A 664 -7.64 -27.14 22.87
N LEU A 665 -7.96 -26.34 23.89
CA LEU A 665 -8.36 -24.95 23.78
C LEU A 665 -7.22 -24.08 24.29
N VAL A 666 -6.78 -23.12 23.49
CA VAL A 666 -5.66 -22.21 23.80
C VAL A 666 -6.20 -20.78 23.83
N PRO A 667 -6.32 -20.14 25.02
CA PRO A 667 -6.70 -18.74 25.10
C PRO A 667 -5.56 -17.87 24.54
N LEU A 668 -5.91 -16.95 23.64
CA LEU A 668 -4.96 -16.05 22.99
C LEU A 668 -4.87 -14.67 23.67
N ARG A 669 -5.77 -14.43 24.61
CA ARG A 669 -5.80 -13.28 25.54
C ARG A 669 -5.85 -13.79 26.98
N ASP A 670 -5.78 -12.89 27.95
CA ASP A 670 -5.88 -13.27 29.35
C ASP A 670 -7.26 -13.91 29.65
N PRO A 671 -7.31 -15.12 30.25
CA PRO A 671 -8.54 -15.86 30.44
C PRO A 671 -9.40 -15.17 31.50
N GLU A 672 -10.52 -14.61 31.04
CA GLU A 672 -11.55 -14.00 31.87
C GLU A 672 -12.90 -14.58 31.46
N ASP A 673 -13.75 -14.84 32.45
CA ASP A 673 -15.02 -15.55 32.26
C ASP A 673 -15.94 -14.86 31.23
N ASP A 674 -15.99 -13.53 31.23
CA ASP A 674 -16.92 -12.74 30.43
C ASP A 674 -16.75 -12.99 28.92
N TRP A 675 -15.53 -12.86 28.39
CA TRP A 675 -15.29 -13.11 26.97
C TRP A 675 -15.21 -14.60 26.66
N LEU A 676 -14.78 -15.45 27.61
CA LEU A 676 -14.73 -16.90 27.43
C LEU A 676 -16.13 -17.48 27.22
N ARG A 677 -17.14 -17.01 27.96
CA ARG A 677 -18.55 -17.40 27.76
C ARG A 677 -19.01 -17.12 26.34
N VAL A 678 -18.75 -15.90 25.83
CA VAL A 678 -19.11 -15.50 24.46
C VAL A 678 -18.40 -16.37 23.43
N ALA A 679 -17.09 -16.59 23.59
CA ALA A 679 -16.31 -17.41 22.66
C ALA A 679 -16.76 -18.89 22.65
N LEU A 680 -17.06 -19.47 23.82
CA LEU A 680 -17.53 -20.84 23.94
C LEU A 680 -18.94 -21.01 23.36
N ALA A 681 -19.84 -20.05 23.58
CA ALA A 681 -21.18 -20.06 22.98
C ALA A 681 -21.10 -20.07 21.46
N ALA A 682 -20.28 -19.19 20.87
CA ALA A 682 -20.07 -19.15 19.43
C ALA A 682 -19.46 -20.45 18.87
N LEU A 683 -18.54 -21.07 19.60
CA LEU A 683 -17.98 -22.37 19.23
C LEU A 683 -19.03 -23.49 19.27
N VAL A 684 -19.96 -23.43 20.23
CA VAL A 684 -21.06 -24.39 20.35
C VAL A 684 -22.03 -24.25 19.18
N ASP A 685 -22.41 -23.02 18.85
CA ASP A 685 -23.29 -22.74 17.72
C ASP A 685 -22.65 -23.16 16.40
N TYR A 686 -21.36 -22.91 16.23
CA TYR A 686 -20.59 -23.37 15.07
C TYR A 686 -20.64 -24.90 14.89
N VAL A 687 -20.49 -25.66 15.98
CA VAL A 687 -20.54 -27.13 15.94
C VAL A 687 -21.95 -27.64 15.63
N LYS A 688 -22.98 -27.06 16.24
CA LYS A 688 -24.39 -27.44 16.02
C LYS A 688 -24.86 -27.15 14.59
N GLN A 689 -24.35 -26.09 13.98
CA GLN A 689 -24.61 -25.76 12.57
C GLN A 689 -23.85 -26.66 11.59
N GLY A 690 -23.10 -27.64 12.07
CA GLY A 690 -22.36 -28.59 11.25
C GLY A 690 -20.94 -28.14 10.88
N GLY A 691 -20.44 -27.02 11.44
CA GLY A 691 -19.09 -26.51 11.19
C GLY A 691 -17.97 -27.42 11.72
N ALA A 692 -18.27 -28.28 12.71
CA ALA A 692 -17.35 -29.33 13.15
C ALA A 692 -18.09 -30.59 13.62
N LYS A 693 -17.54 -31.77 13.33
CA LYS A 693 -18.22 -33.07 13.57
C LYS A 693 -18.35 -33.47 15.04
N ARG A 694 -17.40 -33.07 15.90
CA ARG A 694 -17.37 -33.35 17.36
C ARG A 694 -16.18 -32.62 17.99
N LEU A 695 -16.40 -31.98 19.14
CA LEU A 695 -15.31 -31.50 20.00
C LEU A 695 -15.19 -32.39 21.23
N ALA A 696 -13.95 -32.70 21.62
CA ALA A 696 -13.67 -33.52 22.80
C ALA A 696 -12.47 -32.90 23.51
N VAL A 697 -12.74 -31.81 24.24
CA VAL A 697 -11.74 -30.97 24.89
C VAL A 697 -11.16 -31.72 26.08
N GLU A 698 -9.87 -32.01 26.02
CA GLU A 698 -9.08 -32.68 27.06
C GLU A 698 -8.17 -31.69 27.80
N ARG A 699 -7.77 -30.60 27.14
CA ARG A 699 -6.85 -29.60 27.70
C ARG A 699 -7.32 -28.16 27.49
N PHE A 700 -6.99 -27.30 28.44
CA PHE A 700 -7.12 -25.84 28.35
C PHE A 700 -5.80 -25.19 28.75
N ASP A 701 -5.26 -24.34 27.87
CA ASP A 701 -3.93 -23.70 28.01
C ASP A 701 -2.79 -24.67 28.39
N GLY A 702 -2.88 -25.92 27.92
CA GLY A 702 -1.90 -26.98 28.18
C GLY A 702 -2.14 -27.80 29.45
N GLN A 703 -3.10 -27.41 30.31
CA GLN A 703 -3.47 -28.15 31.52
C GLN A 703 -4.70 -29.05 31.28
N PRO A 704 -4.85 -30.18 32.01
CA PRO A 704 -6.04 -31.02 31.91
C PRO A 704 -7.32 -30.25 32.26
N VAL A 705 -8.34 -30.33 31.40
CA VAL A 705 -9.56 -29.51 31.55
C VAL A 705 -10.28 -29.74 32.88
N GLY A 706 -10.20 -30.96 33.44
CA GLY A 706 -10.83 -31.30 34.72
C GLY A 706 -10.17 -30.66 35.94
N GLU A 707 -8.97 -30.11 35.80
CA GLU A 707 -8.19 -29.46 36.86
C GLU A 707 -8.23 -27.93 36.74
N THR A 708 -8.98 -27.39 35.78
CA THR A 708 -9.02 -25.96 35.45
C THR A 708 -10.40 -25.34 35.67
N GLU A 709 -10.45 -24.04 35.96
CA GLU A 709 -11.68 -23.27 36.19
C GLU A 709 -12.58 -23.11 34.94
N ILE A 710 -12.12 -23.58 33.77
CA ILE A 710 -12.89 -23.56 32.52
C ILE A 710 -13.97 -24.65 32.46
N MET A 711 -13.87 -25.72 33.26
CA MET A 711 -14.81 -26.85 33.18
C MET A 711 -16.27 -26.41 33.46
N PRO A 712 -16.58 -25.65 34.52
CA PRO A 712 -17.92 -25.09 34.72
C PRO A 712 -18.43 -24.29 33.51
N LEU A 713 -17.58 -23.45 32.91
CA LEU A 713 -17.94 -22.64 31.73
C LEU A 713 -18.25 -23.50 30.50
N LEU A 714 -17.50 -24.59 30.28
CA LEU A 714 -17.78 -25.55 29.22
C LEU A 714 -19.13 -26.26 29.42
N LEU A 715 -19.45 -26.64 30.66
CA LEU A 715 -20.74 -27.26 30.97
C LEU A 715 -21.90 -26.29 30.78
N GLU A 716 -21.74 -25.03 31.19
CA GLU A 716 -22.71 -23.96 30.97
C GLU A 716 -22.95 -23.71 29.47
N ALA A 717 -21.89 -23.72 28.66
CA ALA A 717 -21.99 -23.58 27.20
C ALA A 717 -22.65 -24.79 26.52
N GLY A 718 -22.85 -25.92 27.21
CA GLY A 718 -23.55 -27.10 26.72
C GLY A 718 -22.67 -28.31 26.38
N PHE A 719 -21.42 -28.34 26.84
CA PHE A 719 -20.60 -29.56 26.77
C PHE A 719 -21.05 -30.59 27.82
N LEU A 720 -20.88 -31.87 27.49
CA LEU A 720 -21.14 -32.98 28.42
C LEU A 720 -19.86 -33.36 29.16
N ALA A 721 -19.95 -33.45 30.50
CA ALA A 721 -18.86 -33.91 31.34
C ALA A 721 -18.50 -35.37 31.06
N GLY A 722 -17.22 -35.64 30.85
CA GLY A 722 -16.62 -36.97 30.86
C GLY A 722 -15.44 -37.03 31.84
N PRO A 723 -14.94 -38.23 32.18
CA PRO A 723 -14.02 -38.44 33.29
C PRO A 723 -12.69 -37.64 33.22
N ARG A 724 -12.27 -37.17 32.03
CA ARG A 724 -11.10 -36.29 31.80
C ARG A 724 -11.27 -35.34 30.61
N ARG A 725 -12.52 -35.12 30.16
CA ARG A 725 -12.79 -34.34 28.94
C ARG A 725 -14.19 -33.77 28.94
N ALA A 726 -14.37 -32.64 28.29
CA ALA A 726 -15.68 -32.08 27.95
C ALA A 726 -16.01 -32.42 26.49
N VAL A 727 -17.20 -32.96 26.22
CA VAL A 727 -17.58 -33.41 24.86
C VAL A 727 -18.77 -32.63 24.35
N LEU A 728 -18.64 -32.06 23.15
CA LEU A 728 -19.74 -31.47 22.42
C LEU A 728 -20.06 -32.30 21.16
N ARG A 729 -21.33 -32.57 20.94
CA ARG A 729 -21.85 -33.26 19.77
C ARG A 729 -22.69 -32.28 18.93
N PRO A 730 -22.70 -32.42 17.59
CA PRO A 730 -23.53 -31.60 16.71
C PRO A 730 -25.01 -31.70 17.06
#